data_AF-A0A3G9GF27-F1
#
_entry.id   AF-A0A3G9GF27-F1
#
_cell.length_a   1.000
_cell.length_b   1.000
_cell.length_c   1.000
_cell.angle_alpha   90.00
_cell.angle_beta   90.00
_cell.angle_gamma   90.00
#
_symmetry.space_group_name_H-M   'P 1'
#
loop_
_entity.id
_entity.type
_entity.pdbx_description
1 polymer ?
#
loop_
_entity_poly.entity_id
_entity_poly.type
_entity_poly.pdbx_seq_one_letter_code
_entity_poly.pdbx_strand_id
1 'polypeptide(L)'
;MNGGGDVNIRAKDIAITEARETTQNVTDTGFKQSGLILALSSPVVNAIQTADQMSKAASHTSDSRMKALAAASTGMSAYSAYKAVEAGQGTTIDGKDNQIATGKTGADGKPETRDASNADKAGGVNISISVGSSSNKSHSESSSDTSAGSRITAAGSINLVATGAGQDSNILIQGSDLKAAKDIALAADNRIQLQASQDADQQHGKNSGSSGSIGISFGTSGLMLNASVSKSRGHADGDSVSYNNTHLNAGENVSLSSGGDLALKGAVVAGKQISADAGGNLSIESLQDKNHYDSKQQSVGGSLSVGYGMMGGSISASNSKVNSDFVSVGEQSGILAGDGGFKVKVKGDTTLTGGVISSTEQAVQDHNNQFATGGQLAMTDLHNQADYNASSSSLNIGTSMNLQGMWSPSGSGIGFGNDSGSAGSDTRSGISGISGIAGIAGNSAARTGDPQSGIQRIFDADKVQQDIDAQTLITQTFGQQASSAVGKYAETQIKQANALIEQAKQAHADGQEQQAQQLFAQAEQINQDWGEQGKLRIGLHTVIGGLTGGAAGAAGSLTGSLSAVEASRLLKENGITQENNPALYNTLVTLASSAAGGVVGGSAGAGAAFNEVTNNDLAHQVAAIVEGKKRCKTQQCQADYDKALQIAINVNGDFSSRENANTVVIGSKDHDAYYPPNQLLPQPDYSSSTGYIPLIGNVSKVVNNYTGAIYYSYGQSRPIAGTDWSSMPKPGFSFVNGYVFGAKNGMDVDNFIQGGAWSFSAFVPIPFLKSVGVGGNIVHAIGGATGVELGVGTPGYTYNPSVTICATCKR
;
A
#
# COMPACT_ATOMS: atom_id res chain seq x y z
N MET A 1 23.11 -49.36 2.99
CA MET A 1 23.38 -50.72 3.53
C MET A 1 23.87 -50.60 4.96
N ASN A 2 23.32 -51.39 5.91
CA ASN A 2 23.81 -51.46 7.29
C ASN A 2 24.37 -52.86 7.55
N GLY A 3 25.69 -53.02 7.43
CA GLY A 3 26.37 -54.27 7.73
C GLY A 3 26.95 -54.25 9.15
N GLY A 4 26.71 -55.30 9.94
CA GLY A 4 27.35 -55.49 11.25
C GLY A 4 28.86 -55.79 11.20
N GLY A 5 29.49 -55.69 10.02
CA GLY A 5 30.90 -55.99 9.76
C GLY A 5 31.43 -55.16 8.58
N ASP A 6 32.37 -55.70 7.82
CA ASP A 6 32.96 -55.02 6.66
C ASP A 6 32.01 -55.01 5.45
N VAL A 7 32.12 -53.96 4.62
CA VAL A 7 31.46 -53.88 3.31
C VAL A 7 32.55 -53.96 2.25
N ASN A 8 32.52 -55.01 1.43
CA ASN A 8 33.51 -55.25 0.37
C ASN A 8 32.82 -55.30 -0.99
N ILE A 9 33.17 -54.39 -1.90
CA ILE A 9 32.67 -54.35 -3.27
C ILE A 9 33.86 -54.44 -4.22
N ARG A 10 33.83 -55.42 -5.13
CA ARG A 10 34.81 -55.54 -6.20
C ARG A 10 34.08 -55.66 -7.53
N ALA A 11 34.35 -54.75 -8.45
CA ALA A 11 33.71 -54.71 -9.76
C ALA A 11 34.70 -54.21 -10.82
N LYS A 12 34.28 -54.21 -12.08
CA LYS A 12 35.02 -53.49 -13.13
C LYS A 12 34.85 -52.00 -12.95
N ASP A 13 33.62 -51.55 -12.71
CA ASP A 13 33.26 -50.15 -12.50
C ASP A 13 32.30 -50.08 -11.30
N ILE A 14 32.44 -49.04 -10.46
CA ILE A 14 31.61 -48.83 -9.28
C ILE A 14 31.02 -47.43 -9.34
N ALA A 15 29.69 -47.33 -9.33
CA ALA A 15 28.97 -46.07 -9.20
C ALA A 15 28.02 -46.13 -7.99
N ILE A 16 28.20 -45.21 -7.05
CA ILE A 16 27.30 -44.98 -5.92
C ILE A 16 26.73 -43.58 -6.11
N THR A 17 25.51 -43.49 -6.61
CA THR A 17 24.87 -42.22 -6.97
C THR A 17 23.69 -41.91 -6.06
N GLU A 18 23.30 -40.65 -6.05
CA GLU A 18 22.02 -40.20 -5.50
C GLU A 18 20.83 -40.77 -6.30
N ALA A 19 19.67 -40.84 -5.64
CA ALA A 19 18.38 -40.85 -6.32
C ALA A 19 17.91 -39.39 -6.53
N ARG A 20 16.97 -39.17 -7.45
CA ARG A 20 16.40 -37.84 -7.70
C ARG A 20 14.88 -37.82 -7.62
N GLU A 21 14.35 -36.80 -6.95
CA GLU A 21 12.93 -36.48 -6.88
C GLU A 21 12.68 -35.15 -7.58
N THR A 22 11.84 -35.19 -8.61
CA THR A 22 11.41 -34.01 -9.34
C THR A 22 9.96 -33.71 -9.02
N THR A 23 9.67 -32.48 -8.63
CA THR A 23 8.32 -31.99 -8.36
C THR A 23 8.05 -30.76 -9.19
N GLN A 24 6.86 -30.68 -9.78
CA GLN A 24 6.38 -29.49 -10.45
C GLN A 24 4.97 -29.17 -9.96
N ASN A 25 4.79 -27.98 -9.42
CA ASN A 25 3.53 -27.47 -8.92
C ASN A 25 3.13 -26.24 -9.74
N VAL A 26 2.00 -26.33 -10.42
CA VAL A 26 1.40 -25.21 -11.16
C VAL A 26 0.08 -24.86 -10.51
N THR A 27 -0.04 -23.61 -10.07
CA THR A 27 -1.27 -23.05 -9.48
C THR A 27 -1.78 -21.91 -10.35
N ASP A 28 -2.90 -22.15 -11.00
CA ASP A 28 -3.67 -21.16 -11.75
C ASP A 28 -4.89 -20.72 -10.95
N THR A 29 -4.92 -19.45 -10.57
CA THR A 29 -6.05 -18.85 -9.85
C THR A 29 -6.64 -17.72 -10.66
N GLY A 30 -7.91 -17.87 -11.06
CA GLY A 30 -8.65 -16.87 -11.81
C GLY A 30 -9.97 -16.55 -11.13
N PHE A 31 -10.16 -15.30 -10.72
CA PHE A 31 -11.42 -14.81 -10.16
C PHE A 31 -11.99 -13.72 -11.04
N LYS A 32 -13.27 -13.85 -11.40
CA LYS A 32 -14.08 -12.77 -11.96
C LYS A 32 -15.33 -12.63 -11.11
N GLN A 33 -15.50 -11.48 -10.47
CA GLN A 33 -16.69 -11.17 -9.70
C GLN A 33 -17.35 -9.92 -10.26
N SER A 34 -18.67 -9.99 -10.39
CA SER A 34 -19.52 -8.84 -10.64
C SER A 34 -20.64 -8.89 -9.61
N GLY A 35 -20.79 -7.84 -8.79
CA GLY A 35 -21.70 -7.93 -7.64
C GLY A 35 -21.89 -6.62 -6.88
N LEU A 36 -22.86 -6.67 -5.95
CA LEU A 36 -23.19 -5.59 -5.02
C LEU A 36 -22.20 -5.63 -3.84
N ILE A 37 -21.52 -4.52 -3.58
CA ILE A 37 -20.59 -4.32 -2.46
C ILE A 37 -21.24 -3.32 -1.50
N LEU A 38 -21.40 -3.71 -0.24
CA LEU A 38 -21.90 -2.87 0.85
C LEU A 38 -20.75 -2.61 1.84
N ALA A 39 -20.36 -1.35 2.03
CA ALA A 39 -19.35 -0.99 3.02
C ALA A 39 -19.86 0.11 3.96
N LEU A 40 -19.60 -0.05 5.26
CA LEU A 40 -19.98 0.86 6.34
C LEU A 40 -18.71 1.46 6.95
N SER A 41 -18.62 2.78 7.05
CA SER A 41 -17.47 3.48 7.65
C SER A 41 -17.92 4.62 8.56
N SER A 42 -17.09 4.98 9.55
CA SER A 42 -17.32 6.11 10.47
C SER A 42 -15.98 6.81 10.78
N PRO A 43 -15.91 8.15 10.79
CA PRO A 43 -14.69 8.91 11.06
C PRO A 43 -13.95 8.58 12.38
N VAL A 44 -14.65 8.12 13.43
CA VAL A 44 -14.00 7.70 14.70
C VAL A 44 -13.27 6.34 14.54
N VAL A 45 -13.66 5.52 13.56
CA VAL A 45 -13.01 4.23 13.24
C VAL A 45 -11.72 4.44 12.42
N ASN A 46 -11.64 5.50 11.60
CA ASN A 46 -10.50 5.75 10.70
C ASN A 46 -9.20 6.14 11.44
N ALA A 47 -9.29 6.81 12.60
CA ALA A 47 -8.12 7.16 13.40
C ALA A 47 -7.48 5.94 14.07
N ILE A 48 -8.29 4.98 14.54
CA ILE A 48 -7.84 3.70 15.08
C ILE A 48 -7.19 2.87 13.97
N GLN A 49 -7.77 2.86 12.77
CA GLN A 49 -7.21 2.14 11.63
C GLN A 49 -5.86 2.69 11.18
N THR A 50 -5.68 4.02 11.18
CA THR A 50 -4.37 4.64 10.85
C THR A 50 -3.33 4.29 11.92
N ALA A 51 -3.69 4.32 13.20
CA ALA A 51 -2.80 3.92 14.30
C ALA A 51 -2.42 2.43 14.21
N ASP A 52 -3.37 1.54 13.90
CA ASP A 52 -3.12 0.11 13.69
C ASP A 52 -2.23 -0.15 12.47
N GLN A 53 -2.49 0.54 11.35
CA GLN A 53 -1.65 0.48 10.15
C GLN A 53 -0.23 0.96 10.42
N MET A 54 -0.05 2.07 11.15
CA MET A 54 1.26 2.59 11.53
C MET A 54 1.98 1.69 12.53
N SER A 55 1.26 1.11 13.50
CA SER A 55 1.84 0.14 14.44
C SER A 55 2.29 -1.14 13.73
N LYS A 56 1.49 -1.66 12.79
CA LYS A 56 1.86 -2.80 11.95
C LYS A 56 3.05 -2.47 11.07
N ALA A 57 3.03 -1.36 10.36
CA ALA A 57 4.15 -0.92 9.54
C ALA A 57 5.43 -0.75 10.38
N ALA A 58 5.35 -0.15 11.56
CA ALA A 58 6.48 -0.03 12.48
C ALA A 58 7.03 -1.39 12.95
N SER A 59 6.19 -2.42 13.04
CA SER A 59 6.62 -3.78 13.40
C SER A 59 7.28 -4.54 12.23
N HIS A 60 6.95 -4.17 10.99
CA HIS A 60 7.49 -4.78 9.78
C HIS A 60 8.78 -4.11 9.27
N THR A 61 9.12 -2.93 9.77
CA THR A 61 10.37 -2.25 9.42
C THR A 61 11.43 -2.40 10.51
N SER A 62 12.69 -2.59 10.08
CA SER A 62 13.84 -2.59 11.00
C SER A 62 14.39 -1.18 11.26
N ASP A 63 14.11 -0.20 10.38
CA ASP A 63 14.62 1.18 10.46
C ASP A 63 14.03 1.93 11.67
N SER A 64 14.91 2.34 12.60
CA SER A 64 14.53 3.10 13.80
C SER A 64 13.93 4.48 13.48
N ARG A 65 14.37 5.11 12.38
CA ARG A 65 13.78 6.35 11.86
C ARG A 65 12.33 6.09 11.46
N MET A 66 12.06 5.01 10.74
CA MET A 66 10.70 4.67 10.28
C MET A 66 9.77 4.36 11.45
N LYS A 67 10.24 3.65 12.47
CA LYS A 67 9.49 3.47 13.73
C LYS A 67 9.15 4.81 14.40
N ALA A 68 10.10 5.75 14.44
CA ALA A 68 9.86 7.08 14.99
C ALA A 68 8.84 7.89 14.16
N LEU A 69 8.92 7.82 12.82
CA LEU A 69 7.95 8.48 11.94
C LEU A 69 6.54 7.88 12.04
N ALA A 70 6.43 6.55 12.18
CA ALA A 70 5.16 5.88 12.40
C ALA A 70 4.53 6.32 13.74
N ALA A 71 5.33 6.42 14.80
CA ALA A 71 4.89 6.95 16.09
C ALA A 71 4.46 8.42 16.00
N ALA A 72 5.22 9.26 15.30
CA ALA A 72 4.88 10.65 15.06
C ALA A 72 3.57 10.80 14.27
N SER A 73 3.39 9.99 13.22
CA SER A 73 2.14 9.95 12.41
C SER A 73 0.95 9.52 13.26
N THR A 74 1.14 8.54 14.15
CA THR A 74 0.11 8.11 15.10
C THR A 74 -0.28 9.26 16.05
N GLY A 75 0.71 9.97 16.60
CA GLY A 75 0.49 11.12 17.47
C GLY A 75 -0.25 12.27 16.76
N MET A 76 0.16 12.61 15.54
CA MET A 76 -0.52 13.62 14.71
C MET A 76 -1.96 13.20 14.37
N SER A 77 -2.17 11.92 14.04
CA SER A 77 -3.49 11.37 13.73
C SER A 77 -4.41 11.42 14.95
N ALA A 78 -3.94 11.01 16.12
CA ALA A 78 -4.69 11.07 17.37
C ALA A 78 -5.09 12.50 17.75
N TYR A 79 -4.17 13.47 17.59
CA TYR A 79 -4.46 14.88 17.82
C TYR A 79 -5.50 15.42 16.82
N SER A 80 -5.37 15.07 15.53
CA SER A 80 -6.34 15.49 14.50
C SER A 80 -7.73 14.89 14.73
N ALA A 81 -7.80 13.63 15.20
CA ALA A 81 -9.04 12.95 15.53
C ALA A 81 -9.71 13.58 16.76
N TYR A 82 -8.95 13.97 17.79
CA TYR A 82 -9.48 14.71 18.93
C TYR A 82 -10.14 16.02 18.49
N LYS A 83 -9.47 16.82 17.64
CA LYS A 83 -10.05 18.05 17.08
C LYS A 83 -11.28 17.80 16.21
N ALA A 84 -11.31 16.70 15.44
CA ALA A 84 -12.47 16.35 14.62
C ALA A 84 -13.68 15.95 15.47
N VAL A 85 -13.47 15.26 16.59
CA VAL A 85 -14.51 14.93 17.57
C VAL A 85 -15.02 16.19 18.26
N GLU A 86 -14.14 17.10 18.67
CA GLU A 86 -14.50 18.40 19.26
C GLU A 86 -15.34 19.24 18.28
N ALA A 87 -14.99 19.28 17.00
CA ALA A 87 -15.75 19.96 15.96
C ALA A 87 -17.10 19.27 15.62
N GLY A 88 -17.17 17.94 15.73
CA GLY A 88 -18.38 17.14 15.43
C GLY A 88 -19.42 17.07 16.55
N GLN A 89 -19.01 17.26 17.81
CA GLN A 89 -19.93 17.25 18.96
C GLN A 89 -20.82 18.50 19.06
N GLY A 90 -20.58 19.50 18.20
CA GLY A 90 -21.24 20.80 18.22
C GLY A 90 -20.58 21.73 19.23
N THR A 91 -20.24 22.92 18.79
CA THR A 91 -19.64 23.97 19.63
C THR A 91 -20.71 24.89 20.20
N THR A 92 -20.42 25.64 21.27
CA THR A 92 -21.33 26.69 21.72
C THR A 92 -21.31 27.84 20.72
N ILE A 93 -22.40 28.01 19.97
CA ILE A 93 -22.56 29.13 19.03
C ILE A 93 -23.71 30.00 19.54
N ASP A 94 -23.44 31.30 19.70
CA ASP A 94 -24.43 32.29 20.15
C ASP A 94 -25.11 31.91 21.49
N GLY A 95 -24.35 31.32 22.41
CA GLY A 95 -24.80 30.92 23.75
C GLY A 95 -25.62 29.62 23.81
N LYS A 96 -25.75 28.88 22.69
CA LYS A 96 -26.42 27.58 22.62
C LYS A 96 -25.41 26.46 22.45
N ASP A 97 -25.42 25.49 23.35
CA ASP A 97 -24.53 24.33 23.31
C ASP A 97 -24.94 23.31 22.23
N ASN A 98 -23.98 22.49 21.79
CA ASN A 98 -24.16 21.43 20.77
C ASN A 98 -24.62 21.93 19.39
N GLN A 99 -24.17 23.11 18.96
CA GLN A 99 -24.55 23.68 17.67
C GLN A 99 -23.51 23.38 16.58
N ILE A 100 -23.98 22.96 15.40
CA ILE A 100 -23.17 22.84 14.16
C ILE A 100 -23.60 23.96 13.21
N ALA A 101 -22.65 24.79 12.78
CA ALA A 101 -22.89 25.83 11.79
C ALA A 101 -23.27 25.19 10.44
N THR A 102 -24.41 25.61 9.88
CA THR A 102 -24.98 25.02 8.66
C THR A 102 -24.38 25.62 7.37
N GLY A 103 -23.45 26.57 7.50
CA GLY A 103 -22.81 27.26 6.38
C GLY A 103 -23.63 28.41 5.78
N LYS A 104 -24.82 28.69 6.32
CA LYS A 104 -25.65 29.85 5.95
C LYS A 104 -25.57 30.93 7.02
N THR A 105 -25.67 32.19 6.61
CA THR A 105 -25.77 33.34 7.50
C THR A 105 -27.23 33.78 7.54
N GLY A 106 -27.82 33.84 8.74
CA GLY A 106 -29.17 34.33 8.94
C GLY A 106 -29.30 35.81 8.58
N ALA A 107 -30.53 36.30 8.47
CA ALA A 107 -30.84 37.70 8.15
C ALA A 107 -30.28 38.71 9.19
N ASP A 108 -29.84 38.22 10.35
CA ASP A 108 -29.20 38.95 11.44
C ASP A 108 -27.66 39.01 11.34
N GLY A 109 -27.07 38.42 10.28
CA GLY A 109 -25.63 38.37 10.08
C GLY A 109 -24.92 37.29 10.90
N LYS A 110 -25.65 36.43 11.63
CA LYS A 110 -25.08 35.33 12.42
C LYS A 110 -25.14 34.00 11.67
N PRO A 111 -24.23 33.04 11.95
CA PRO A 111 -24.31 31.71 11.34
C PRO A 111 -25.60 31.00 11.77
N GLU A 112 -26.38 30.49 10.81
CA GLU A 112 -27.47 29.57 11.11
C GLU A 112 -26.88 28.26 11.63
N THR A 113 -27.40 27.79 12.76
CA THR A 113 -26.92 26.57 13.42
C THR A 113 -28.00 25.52 13.53
N ARG A 114 -27.60 24.25 13.61
CA ARG A 114 -28.47 23.12 13.96
C ARG A 114 -27.93 22.38 15.17
N ASP A 115 -28.79 21.70 15.91
CA ASP A 115 -28.36 20.80 16.98
C ASP A 115 -27.59 19.60 16.40
N ALA A 116 -26.45 19.28 17.00
CA ALA A 116 -25.67 18.08 16.68
C ALA A 116 -26.48 16.82 17.02
N SER A 117 -26.77 15.98 16.02
CA SER A 117 -27.45 14.70 16.24
C SER A 117 -26.53 13.69 16.95
N ASN A 118 -27.09 12.61 17.49
CA ASN A 118 -26.28 11.53 18.09
C ASN A 118 -25.31 10.89 17.08
N ALA A 119 -25.63 10.94 15.78
CA ALA A 119 -24.74 10.49 14.71
C ALA A 119 -23.59 11.50 14.47
N ASP A 120 -23.85 12.81 14.57
CA ASP A 120 -22.82 13.85 14.44
C ASP A 120 -21.85 13.82 15.64
N LYS A 121 -22.39 13.61 16.85
CA LYS A 121 -21.61 13.42 18.09
C LYS A 121 -20.74 12.16 18.09
N ALA A 122 -21.10 11.16 17.27
CA ALA A 122 -20.33 9.95 17.04
C ALA A 122 -19.40 10.04 15.81
N GLY A 123 -19.24 11.23 15.21
CA GLY A 123 -18.36 11.48 14.07
C GLY A 123 -18.98 11.18 12.70
N GLY A 124 -20.22 10.71 12.63
CA GLY A 124 -20.94 10.39 11.40
C GLY A 124 -20.83 8.93 10.94
N VAL A 125 -21.79 8.50 10.12
CA VAL A 125 -21.83 7.17 9.49
C VAL A 125 -21.88 7.37 7.98
N ASN A 126 -21.04 6.68 7.23
CA ASN A 126 -21.07 6.63 5.77
C ASN A 126 -21.34 5.18 5.33
N ILE A 127 -22.47 4.98 4.66
CA ILE A 127 -22.86 3.72 4.02
C ILE A 127 -22.57 3.88 2.53
N SER A 128 -21.76 3.00 1.96
CA SER A 128 -21.51 2.93 0.52
C SER A 128 -22.06 1.63 -0.06
N ILE A 129 -22.81 1.77 -1.15
CA ILE A 129 -23.40 0.68 -1.93
C ILE A 129 -22.83 0.82 -3.34
N SER A 130 -22.07 -0.16 -3.83
CA SER A 130 -21.52 -0.11 -5.18
C SER A 130 -21.79 -1.38 -5.96
N VAL A 131 -21.88 -1.25 -7.27
CA VAL A 131 -21.87 -2.37 -8.21
C VAL A 131 -20.61 -2.26 -9.04
N GLY A 132 -19.85 -3.34 -9.12
CA GLY A 132 -18.58 -3.34 -9.82
C GLY A 132 -18.22 -4.71 -10.38
N SER A 133 -17.24 -4.69 -11.28
CA SER A 133 -16.61 -5.89 -11.82
C SER A 133 -15.13 -5.87 -11.47
N SER A 134 -14.61 -7.00 -11.00
CA SER A 134 -13.19 -7.23 -10.79
C SER A 134 -12.75 -8.53 -11.46
N SER A 135 -11.53 -8.54 -11.98
CA SER A 135 -10.88 -9.70 -12.56
C SER A 135 -9.47 -9.78 -12.00
N ASN A 136 -9.13 -10.89 -11.35
CA ASN A 136 -7.78 -11.17 -10.87
C ASN A 136 -7.30 -12.51 -11.45
N LYS A 137 -6.11 -12.52 -12.03
CA LYS A 137 -5.44 -13.72 -12.52
C LYS A 137 -4.08 -13.82 -11.85
N SER A 138 -3.81 -14.96 -11.23
CA SER A 138 -2.52 -15.30 -10.65
C SER A 138 -2.08 -16.64 -11.20
N HIS A 139 -0.85 -16.71 -11.68
CA HIS A 139 -0.18 -17.92 -12.13
C HIS A 139 1.08 -18.06 -11.28
N SER A 140 1.26 -19.21 -10.64
CA SER A 140 2.46 -19.54 -9.89
C SER A 140 2.91 -20.93 -10.28
N GLU A 141 4.15 -21.04 -10.73
CA GLU A 141 4.84 -22.27 -11.04
C GLU A 141 6.02 -22.41 -10.10
N SER A 142 6.17 -23.60 -9.52
CA SER A 142 7.33 -23.96 -8.71
C SER A 142 7.78 -25.34 -9.13
N SER A 143 9.06 -25.47 -9.48
CA SER A 143 9.68 -26.75 -9.81
C SER A 143 10.88 -26.99 -8.91
N SER A 144 11.07 -28.22 -8.49
CA SER A 144 12.15 -28.65 -7.62
C SER A 144 12.74 -29.95 -8.17
N ASP A 145 14.06 -30.03 -8.26
CA ASP A 145 14.84 -31.24 -8.53
C ASP A 145 15.78 -31.45 -7.35
N THR A 146 15.47 -32.44 -6.52
CA THR A 146 16.18 -32.69 -5.27
C THR A 146 16.82 -34.06 -5.29
N SER A 147 18.05 -34.11 -4.79
CA SER A 147 18.84 -35.31 -4.66
C SER A 147 18.62 -35.98 -3.31
N ALA A 148 18.54 -37.31 -3.33
CA ALA A 148 18.51 -38.15 -2.16
C ALA A 148 19.75 -39.07 -2.17
N GLY A 149 20.76 -38.69 -1.37
CA GLY A 149 22.05 -39.36 -1.32
C GLY A 149 22.00 -40.83 -0.90
N SER A 150 22.86 -41.66 -1.48
CA SER A 150 23.04 -43.05 -1.04
C SER A 150 23.85 -43.10 0.26
N ARG A 151 23.52 -44.04 1.15
CA ARG A 151 24.28 -44.26 2.40
C ARG A 151 24.80 -45.68 2.54
N ILE A 152 26.11 -45.81 2.75
CA ILE A 152 26.79 -47.06 3.10
C ILE A 152 27.37 -46.90 4.51
N THR A 153 27.00 -47.80 5.42
CA THR A 153 27.53 -47.79 6.78
C THR A 153 28.05 -49.18 7.15
N ALA A 154 29.29 -49.21 7.65
CA ALA A 154 29.97 -50.42 8.10
C ALA A 154 30.43 -50.28 9.56
N ALA A 155 30.15 -51.29 10.39
CA ALA A 155 30.73 -51.40 11.73
C ALA A 155 32.21 -51.82 11.71
N GLY A 156 32.70 -52.29 10.56
CA GLY A 156 34.12 -52.52 10.28
C GLY A 156 34.64 -51.50 9.26
N SER A 157 35.24 -52.00 8.19
CA SER A 157 35.80 -51.20 7.09
C SER A 157 34.93 -51.25 5.83
N ILE A 158 35.02 -50.22 4.98
CA ILE A 158 34.45 -50.20 3.63
C ILE A 158 35.60 -50.33 2.62
N ASN A 159 35.57 -51.35 1.76
CA ASN A 159 36.56 -51.55 0.72
C ASN A 159 35.88 -51.60 -0.65
N LEU A 160 36.17 -50.63 -1.52
CA LEU A 160 35.68 -50.58 -2.90
C LEU A 160 36.86 -50.73 -3.87
N VAL A 161 36.80 -51.72 -4.76
CA VAL A 161 37.87 -52.03 -5.72
C VAL A 161 37.31 -52.13 -7.13
N ALA A 162 37.61 -51.14 -7.98
CA ALA A 162 37.31 -51.14 -9.41
C ALA A 162 38.54 -51.62 -10.21
N THR A 163 38.49 -52.83 -10.77
CA THR A 163 39.66 -53.43 -11.44
C THR A 163 39.30 -54.37 -12.58
N GLY A 164 40.25 -54.58 -13.49
CA GLY A 164 40.17 -55.59 -14.56
C GLY A 164 39.53 -55.10 -15.86
N ALA A 165 39.32 -53.78 -15.99
CA ALA A 165 38.83 -53.14 -17.22
C ALA A 165 39.78 -52.03 -17.74
N GLY A 166 40.96 -51.86 -17.15
CA GLY A 166 41.93 -50.85 -17.58
C GLY A 166 41.37 -49.44 -17.43
N GLN A 167 41.18 -48.73 -18.55
CA GLN A 167 40.67 -47.35 -18.56
C GLN A 167 39.19 -47.25 -18.15
N ASP A 168 38.44 -48.35 -18.16
CA ASP A 168 37.05 -48.37 -17.70
C ASP A 168 36.91 -48.79 -16.22
N SER A 169 38.04 -48.91 -15.51
CA SER A 169 38.04 -49.26 -14.08
C SER A 169 37.89 -48.02 -13.19
N ASN A 170 36.67 -47.55 -12.95
CA ASN A 170 36.42 -46.32 -12.19
C ASN A 170 35.60 -46.51 -10.92
N ILE A 171 35.73 -45.57 -9.99
CA ILE A 171 34.86 -45.38 -8.84
C ILE A 171 34.25 -43.98 -8.92
N LEU A 172 32.93 -43.89 -9.01
CA LEU A 172 32.15 -42.66 -8.86
C LEU A 172 31.31 -42.74 -7.58
N ILE A 173 31.40 -41.71 -6.74
CA ILE A 173 30.53 -41.52 -5.59
C ILE A 173 29.95 -40.11 -5.69
N GLN A 174 28.62 -40.00 -5.77
CA GLN A 174 27.92 -38.75 -6.01
C GLN A 174 26.85 -38.50 -4.94
N GLY A 175 26.88 -37.31 -4.33
CA GLY A 175 25.94 -36.87 -3.28
C GLY A 175 25.74 -37.86 -2.13
N SER A 176 26.75 -38.68 -1.80
CA SER A 176 26.55 -39.90 -0.99
C SER A 176 27.42 -39.95 0.26
N ASP A 177 26.93 -40.64 1.29
CA ASP A 177 27.56 -40.86 2.58
C ASP A 177 28.17 -42.27 2.68
N LEU A 178 29.49 -42.36 2.87
CA LEU A 178 30.17 -43.59 3.27
C LEU A 178 30.74 -43.43 4.67
N LYS A 179 30.27 -44.25 5.62
CA LYS A 179 30.70 -44.21 7.02
C LYS A 179 31.20 -45.56 7.50
N ALA A 180 32.45 -45.62 7.95
CA ALA A 180 33.06 -46.82 8.50
C ALA A 180 33.54 -46.56 9.93
N ALA A 181 33.36 -47.52 10.84
CA ALA A 181 33.91 -47.42 12.20
C ALA A 181 35.44 -47.58 12.21
N LYS A 182 35.99 -48.30 11.23
CA LYS A 182 37.43 -48.46 11.01
C LYS A 182 37.87 -47.70 9.78
N ASP A 183 38.18 -48.40 8.70
CA ASP A 183 38.83 -47.82 7.53
C ASP A 183 37.89 -47.68 6.33
N ILE A 184 38.16 -46.73 5.45
CA ILE A 184 37.59 -46.67 4.10
C ILE A 184 38.75 -46.80 3.10
N ALA A 185 38.71 -47.81 2.24
CA ALA A 185 39.69 -48.00 1.17
C ALA A 185 39.01 -48.01 -0.21
N LEU A 186 39.40 -47.08 -1.08
CA LEU A 186 38.95 -46.98 -2.46
C LEU A 186 40.15 -47.22 -3.39
N ALA A 187 40.06 -48.20 -4.28
CA ALA A 187 41.11 -48.52 -5.25
C ALA A 187 40.53 -48.68 -6.65
N ALA A 188 41.04 -47.93 -7.64
CA ALA A 188 40.60 -47.99 -9.02
C ALA A 188 41.80 -48.06 -9.99
N ASP A 189 41.78 -48.97 -10.97
CA ASP A 189 42.87 -49.02 -11.97
C ASP A 189 42.94 -47.73 -12.83
N ASN A 190 41.85 -46.95 -12.92
CA ASN A 190 41.81 -45.68 -13.67
C ASN A 190 41.41 -44.45 -12.84
N ARG A 191 40.16 -44.29 -12.41
CA ARG A 191 39.72 -43.02 -11.80
C ARG A 191 38.93 -43.20 -10.52
N ILE A 192 39.12 -42.26 -9.58
CA ILE A 192 38.23 -42.04 -8.44
C ILE A 192 37.64 -40.63 -8.53
N GLN A 193 36.31 -40.52 -8.52
CA GLN A 193 35.53 -39.29 -8.51
C GLN A 193 34.59 -39.26 -7.33
N LEU A 194 34.76 -38.25 -6.46
CA LEU A 194 33.85 -37.92 -5.38
C LEU A 194 33.21 -36.58 -5.74
N GLN A 195 31.89 -36.56 -5.95
CA GLN A 195 31.18 -35.41 -6.49
C GLN A 195 29.95 -35.06 -5.64
N ALA A 196 29.63 -33.78 -5.51
CA ALA A 196 28.36 -33.39 -4.92
C ALA A 196 27.19 -33.79 -5.84
N SER A 197 26.03 -34.05 -5.23
CA SER A 197 24.78 -33.91 -5.97
C SER A 197 24.36 -32.44 -6.00
N GLN A 198 23.55 -32.10 -7.00
CA GLN A 198 23.03 -30.75 -7.21
C GLN A 198 21.52 -30.79 -7.04
N ASP A 199 21.01 -29.89 -6.20
CA ASP A 199 19.59 -29.60 -6.10
C ASP A 199 19.31 -28.27 -6.80
N ALA A 200 18.13 -28.16 -7.41
CA ALA A 200 17.69 -26.95 -8.08
C ALA A 200 16.21 -26.67 -7.78
N ASP A 201 15.92 -25.45 -7.36
CA ASP A 201 14.57 -24.94 -7.20
C ASP A 201 14.36 -23.75 -8.13
N GLN A 202 13.20 -23.71 -8.79
CA GLN A 202 12.76 -22.58 -9.59
C GLN A 202 11.35 -22.17 -9.19
N GLN A 203 11.11 -20.87 -9.19
CA GLN A 203 9.82 -20.27 -8.92
C GLN A 203 9.54 -19.20 -9.97
N HIS A 204 8.36 -19.27 -10.57
CA HIS A 204 7.87 -18.28 -11.53
C HIS A 204 6.46 -17.86 -11.15
N GLY A 205 6.27 -16.59 -10.84
CA GLY A 205 5.01 -16.01 -10.44
C GLY A 205 4.63 -14.85 -11.34
N LYS A 206 3.38 -14.81 -11.80
CA LYS A 206 2.81 -13.67 -12.53
C LYS A 206 1.41 -13.41 -12.04
N ASN A 207 1.12 -12.15 -11.71
CA ASN A 207 -0.23 -11.72 -11.34
C ASN A 207 -0.68 -10.53 -12.19
N SER A 208 -1.99 -10.43 -12.39
CA SER A 208 -2.64 -9.29 -13.03
C SER A 208 -4.06 -9.11 -12.49
N GLY A 209 -4.37 -7.89 -12.11
CA GLY A 209 -5.66 -7.50 -11.56
C GLY A 209 -6.24 -6.32 -12.31
N SER A 210 -7.57 -6.27 -12.42
CA SER A 210 -8.31 -5.09 -12.86
C SER A 210 -9.64 -5.03 -12.14
N SER A 211 -10.09 -3.83 -11.77
CA SER A 211 -11.41 -3.63 -11.21
C SER A 211 -12.01 -2.31 -11.64
N GLY A 212 -13.34 -2.25 -11.66
CA GLY A 212 -14.09 -1.02 -11.85
C GLY A 212 -15.41 -1.11 -11.11
N SER A 213 -15.83 -0.02 -10.46
CA SER A 213 -17.10 0.03 -9.74
C SER A 213 -17.77 1.39 -9.86
N ILE A 214 -19.10 1.39 -9.76
CA ILE A 214 -19.92 2.58 -9.63
C ILE A 214 -20.83 2.36 -8.43
N GLY A 215 -20.93 3.33 -7.54
CA GLY A 215 -21.75 3.22 -6.35
C GLY A 215 -22.36 4.53 -5.91
N ILE A 216 -23.12 4.44 -4.83
CA ILE A 216 -23.74 5.54 -4.12
C ILE A 216 -23.31 5.41 -2.67
N SER A 217 -22.83 6.49 -2.06
CA SER A 217 -22.61 6.55 -0.62
C SER A 217 -23.49 7.60 0.01
N PHE A 218 -23.98 7.31 1.20
CA PHE A 218 -24.80 8.21 2.01
C PHE A 218 -24.16 8.33 3.39
N GLY A 219 -23.90 9.55 3.83
CA GLY A 219 -23.43 9.81 5.19
C GLY A 219 -23.62 11.25 5.64
N THR A 220 -22.87 11.69 6.64
CA THR A 220 -22.95 13.06 7.19
C THR A 220 -22.69 14.17 6.17
N SER A 221 -21.98 13.85 5.07
CA SER A 221 -21.75 14.74 3.93
C SER A 221 -22.83 14.65 2.83
N GLY A 222 -23.91 13.89 3.03
CA GLY A 222 -24.99 13.71 2.07
C GLY A 222 -24.81 12.52 1.11
N LEU A 223 -25.62 12.50 0.04
CA LEU A 223 -25.58 11.50 -1.02
C LEU A 223 -24.47 11.81 -2.03
N MET A 224 -23.59 10.84 -2.31
CA MET A 224 -22.53 10.91 -3.31
C MET A 224 -22.60 9.74 -4.28
N LEU A 225 -22.36 9.99 -5.57
CA LEU A 225 -22.11 9.02 -6.62
C LEU A 225 -20.61 8.75 -6.71
N ASN A 226 -20.20 7.50 -6.53
CA ASN A 226 -18.81 7.07 -6.58
C ASN A 226 -18.54 6.28 -7.87
N ALA A 227 -17.36 6.44 -8.44
CA ALA A 227 -16.81 5.62 -9.50
C ALA A 227 -15.36 5.31 -9.15
N SER A 228 -14.89 4.08 -9.38
CA SER A 228 -13.50 3.71 -9.18
C SER A 228 -13.00 2.75 -10.24
N VAL A 229 -11.71 2.80 -10.52
CA VAL A 229 -11.00 1.91 -11.43
C VAL A 229 -9.65 1.54 -10.82
N SER A 230 -9.20 0.30 -11.00
CA SER A 230 -7.85 -0.10 -10.63
C SER A 230 -7.29 -1.16 -11.56
N LYS A 231 -5.96 -1.20 -11.67
CA LYS A 231 -5.20 -2.18 -12.42
C LYS A 231 -3.90 -2.48 -11.70
N SER A 232 -3.55 -3.75 -11.60
CA SER A 232 -2.27 -4.21 -11.05
C SER A 232 -1.64 -5.26 -11.94
N ARG A 233 -0.31 -5.34 -11.91
CA ARG A 233 0.45 -6.46 -12.44
C ARG A 233 1.70 -6.66 -11.62
N GLY A 234 2.21 -7.87 -11.62
CA GLY A 234 3.50 -8.17 -11.02
C GLY A 234 4.04 -9.50 -11.47
N HIS A 235 5.32 -9.69 -11.19
CA HIS A 235 5.98 -10.97 -11.29
C HIS A 235 6.95 -11.15 -10.14
N ALA A 236 7.27 -12.41 -9.87
CA ALA A 236 8.28 -12.83 -8.91
C ALA A 236 8.92 -14.09 -9.47
N ASP A 237 10.20 -14.02 -9.76
CA ASP A 237 10.99 -15.09 -10.34
C ASP A 237 12.16 -15.38 -9.39
N GLY A 238 12.43 -16.66 -9.14
CA GLY A 238 13.52 -17.07 -8.27
C GLY A 238 14.13 -18.38 -8.76
N ASP A 239 15.45 -18.48 -8.68
CA ASP A 239 16.21 -19.67 -8.96
C ASP A 239 17.23 -19.92 -7.85
N SER A 240 17.31 -21.16 -7.41
CA SER A 240 18.25 -21.60 -6.37
C SER A 240 18.93 -22.87 -6.84
N VAL A 241 20.23 -22.95 -6.62
CA VAL A 241 21.05 -24.15 -6.78
C VAL A 241 21.78 -24.38 -5.48
N SER A 242 21.68 -25.59 -4.92
CA SER A 242 22.45 -26.01 -3.77
C SER A 242 23.21 -27.30 -4.05
N TYR A 243 24.37 -27.47 -3.45
CA TYR A 243 25.20 -28.66 -3.59
C TYR A 243 25.24 -29.46 -2.29
N ASN A 244 24.94 -30.76 -2.38
CA ASN A 244 25.12 -31.69 -1.27
C ASN A 244 26.40 -32.49 -1.51
N ASN A 245 27.42 -32.26 -0.69
CA ASN A 245 28.72 -32.89 -0.86
C ASN A 245 28.66 -34.42 -0.69
N THR A 246 29.63 -35.12 -1.28
CA THR A 246 29.91 -36.52 -0.95
C THR A 246 30.80 -36.60 0.29
N HIS A 247 30.48 -37.48 1.24
CA HIS A 247 31.23 -37.63 2.48
C HIS A 247 31.82 -39.04 2.62
N LEU A 248 33.13 -39.11 2.82
CA LEU A 248 33.82 -40.31 3.29
C LEU A 248 34.25 -40.07 4.74
N ASN A 249 33.71 -40.85 5.68
CA ASN A 249 34.00 -40.70 7.10
C ASN A 249 34.46 -42.03 7.70
N ALA A 250 35.76 -42.15 7.93
CA ALA A 250 36.38 -43.30 8.59
C ALA A 250 36.71 -42.97 10.05
N GLY A 251 36.40 -43.88 10.97
CA GLY A 251 36.81 -43.75 12.37
C GLY A 251 38.33 -43.88 12.56
N GLU A 252 39.01 -44.56 11.65
CA GLU A 252 40.47 -44.72 11.62
C GLU A 252 41.01 -44.15 10.29
N ASN A 253 41.34 -44.97 9.28
CA ASN A 253 42.09 -44.50 8.12
C ASN A 253 41.24 -44.39 6.85
N VAL A 254 41.57 -43.43 5.98
CA VAL A 254 41.10 -43.41 4.59
C VAL A 254 42.26 -43.67 3.64
N SER A 255 42.10 -44.60 2.70
CA SER A 255 43.03 -44.87 1.61
C SER A 255 42.35 -44.68 0.26
N LEU A 256 42.88 -43.77 -0.56
CA LEU A 256 42.43 -43.50 -1.93
C LEU A 256 43.57 -43.84 -2.89
N SER A 257 43.37 -44.81 -3.78
CA SER A 257 44.38 -45.24 -4.77
C SER A 257 43.79 -45.24 -6.17
N SER A 258 44.15 -44.23 -6.96
CA SER A 258 43.70 -44.08 -8.34
C SER A 258 44.87 -44.29 -9.32
N GLY A 259 44.71 -45.16 -10.32
CA GLY A 259 45.72 -45.36 -11.37
C GLY A 259 45.89 -44.17 -12.31
N GLY A 260 44.90 -43.29 -12.37
CA GLY A 260 44.80 -42.03 -13.10
C GLY A 260 44.36 -40.91 -12.16
N ASP A 261 43.33 -40.13 -12.53
CA ASP A 261 42.95 -38.93 -11.77
C ASP A 261 42.20 -39.25 -10.47
N LEU A 262 42.37 -38.38 -9.47
CA LEU A 262 41.59 -38.33 -8.24
C LEU A 262 40.90 -36.96 -8.14
N ALA A 263 39.57 -36.93 -8.12
CA ALA A 263 38.80 -35.70 -8.09
C ALA A 263 37.81 -35.66 -6.92
N LEU A 264 37.84 -34.56 -6.16
CA LEU A 264 36.91 -34.21 -5.09
C LEU A 264 36.22 -32.90 -5.49
N LYS A 265 35.00 -32.95 -6.02
CA LYS A 265 34.24 -31.77 -6.48
C LYS A 265 32.96 -31.66 -5.67
N GLY A 266 32.98 -30.90 -4.58
CA GLY A 266 31.93 -30.98 -3.57
C GLY A 266 32.05 -32.29 -2.77
N ALA A 267 33.20 -32.53 -2.14
CA ALA A 267 33.42 -33.75 -1.36
C ALA A 267 34.35 -33.54 -0.16
N VAL A 268 34.02 -34.22 0.94
CA VAL A 268 34.77 -34.20 2.19
C VAL A 268 35.24 -35.60 2.54
N VAL A 269 36.55 -35.76 2.71
CA VAL A 269 37.19 -37.01 3.10
C VAL A 269 37.79 -36.84 4.48
N ALA A 270 37.27 -37.54 5.47
CA ALA A 270 37.65 -37.42 6.87
C ALA A 270 38.08 -38.76 7.48
N GLY A 271 39.17 -38.74 8.25
CA GLY A 271 39.70 -39.87 9.01
C GLY A 271 40.89 -39.46 9.87
N LYS A 272 41.30 -40.29 10.83
CA LYS A 272 42.48 -40.01 11.68
C LYS A 272 43.77 -39.88 10.90
N GLN A 273 43.97 -40.74 9.91
CA GLN A 273 45.05 -40.64 8.93
C GLN A 273 44.48 -40.85 7.53
N ILE A 274 44.98 -40.10 6.55
CA ILE A 274 44.53 -40.21 5.16
C ILE A 274 45.73 -40.46 4.24
N SER A 275 45.65 -41.48 3.38
CA SER A 275 46.60 -41.74 2.30
C SER A 275 45.89 -41.58 0.96
N ALA A 276 46.41 -40.72 0.08
CA ALA A 276 45.85 -40.51 -1.25
C ALA A 276 46.96 -40.59 -2.31
N ASP A 277 46.86 -41.58 -3.20
CA ASP A 277 47.76 -41.79 -4.32
C ASP A 277 46.99 -41.57 -5.64
N ALA A 278 47.37 -40.54 -6.39
CA ALA A 278 46.84 -40.24 -7.72
C ALA A 278 47.89 -40.52 -8.80
N GLY A 279 47.60 -41.48 -9.68
CA GLY A 279 48.44 -41.83 -10.82
C GLY A 279 48.43 -40.80 -11.96
N GLY A 280 47.44 -39.89 -11.97
CA GLY A 280 47.31 -38.72 -12.82
C GLY A 280 47.27 -37.45 -11.96
N ASN A 281 46.23 -36.62 -12.16
CA ASN A 281 46.06 -35.35 -11.46
C ASN A 281 45.22 -35.47 -10.18
N LEU A 282 45.38 -34.52 -9.26
CA LEU A 282 44.50 -34.32 -8.11
C LEU A 282 43.75 -32.99 -8.23
N SER A 283 42.42 -33.01 -8.12
CA SER A 283 41.61 -31.79 -8.05
C SER A 283 40.69 -31.78 -6.82
N ILE A 284 40.71 -30.70 -6.04
CA ILE A 284 39.77 -30.47 -4.93
C ILE A 284 39.06 -29.14 -5.17
N GLU A 285 37.76 -29.18 -5.42
CA GLU A 285 36.93 -28.03 -5.81
C GLU A 285 35.72 -27.92 -4.88
N SER A 286 35.65 -26.83 -4.11
CA SER A 286 34.45 -26.44 -3.38
C SER A 286 33.42 -25.85 -4.34
N LEU A 287 32.14 -26.15 -4.10
CA LEU A 287 31.05 -25.66 -4.94
C LEU A 287 30.29 -24.55 -4.21
N GLN A 288 29.86 -23.55 -4.99
CA GLN A 288 29.10 -22.42 -4.46
C GLN A 288 27.62 -22.61 -4.77
N ASP A 289 26.82 -22.65 -3.71
CA ASP A 289 25.37 -22.52 -3.80
C ASP A 289 25.04 -21.15 -4.40
N LYS A 290 23.97 -21.10 -5.20
CA LYS A 290 23.51 -19.89 -5.86
C LYS A 290 22.05 -19.65 -5.55
N ASN A 291 21.65 -18.40 -5.39
CA ASN A 291 20.25 -18.03 -5.31
C ASN A 291 20.06 -16.66 -5.93
N HIS A 292 19.19 -16.56 -6.92
CA HIS A 292 18.77 -15.32 -7.54
C HIS A 292 17.27 -15.12 -7.35
N TYR A 293 16.86 -13.88 -7.12
CA TYR A 293 15.45 -13.52 -6.97
C TYR A 293 15.20 -12.14 -7.55
N ASP A 294 14.23 -12.03 -8.44
CA ASP A 294 13.76 -10.76 -9.01
C ASP A 294 12.24 -10.67 -8.88
N SER A 295 11.76 -9.57 -8.33
CA SER A 295 10.33 -9.30 -8.27
C SER A 295 10.01 -7.85 -8.57
N LYS A 296 8.84 -7.65 -9.17
CA LYS A 296 8.32 -6.31 -9.45
C LYS A 296 6.81 -6.31 -9.37
N GLN A 297 6.25 -5.45 -8.54
CA GLN A 297 4.82 -5.23 -8.43
C GLN A 297 4.48 -3.79 -8.84
N GLN A 298 3.42 -3.64 -9.64
CA GLN A 298 2.92 -2.35 -10.09
C GLN A 298 1.41 -2.29 -9.89
N SER A 299 0.91 -1.16 -9.41
CA SER A 299 -0.52 -0.90 -9.34
C SER A 299 -0.82 0.55 -9.71
N VAL A 300 -2.01 0.76 -10.27
CA VAL A 300 -2.57 2.08 -10.56
C VAL A 300 -4.07 2.03 -10.30
N GLY A 301 -4.62 3.07 -9.71
CA GLY A 301 -6.03 3.20 -9.42
C GLY A 301 -6.49 4.64 -9.47
N GLY A 302 -7.80 4.82 -9.59
CA GLY A 302 -8.42 6.13 -9.52
C GLY A 302 -9.84 6.03 -9.04
N SER A 303 -10.33 7.08 -8.38
CA SER A 303 -11.72 7.20 -7.97
C SER A 303 -12.25 8.61 -8.17
N LEU A 304 -13.56 8.72 -8.33
CA LEU A 304 -14.31 9.96 -8.46
C LEU A 304 -15.58 9.84 -7.61
N SER A 305 -15.89 10.86 -6.82
CA SER A 305 -17.05 10.98 -5.98
C SER A 305 -17.74 12.32 -6.26
N VAL A 306 -19.04 12.34 -6.53
CA VAL A 306 -19.80 13.56 -6.82
C VAL A 306 -21.13 13.54 -6.07
N GLY A 307 -21.40 14.55 -5.25
CA GLY A 307 -22.63 14.71 -4.47
C GLY A 307 -23.07 16.17 -4.41
N TYR A 308 -24.22 16.44 -3.79
CA TYR A 308 -24.85 17.77 -3.66
C TYR A 308 -23.82 18.88 -3.32
N GLY A 309 -23.30 19.60 -4.32
CA GLY A 309 -22.27 20.64 -4.14
C GLY A 309 -20.89 20.17 -3.69
N MET A 310 -20.64 18.86 -3.60
CA MET A 310 -19.37 18.27 -3.16
C MET A 310 -18.82 17.36 -4.26
N MET A 311 -17.52 17.43 -4.51
CA MET A 311 -16.84 16.55 -5.47
C MET A 311 -15.54 16.06 -4.86
N GLY A 312 -15.07 14.89 -5.21
CA GLY A 312 -13.73 14.45 -4.84
C GLY A 312 -13.22 13.44 -5.82
N GLY A 313 -11.91 13.31 -5.92
CA GLY A 313 -11.29 12.29 -6.76
C GLY A 313 -9.94 11.92 -6.21
N SER A 314 -9.55 10.67 -6.42
CA SER A 314 -8.22 10.20 -6.09
C SER A 314 -7.56 9.47 -7.24
N ILE A 315 -6.24 9.49 -7.25
CA ILE A 315 -5.38 8.71 -8.14
C ILE A 315 -4.33 8.07 -7.25
N SER A 316 -4.17 6.76 -7.35
CA SER A 316 -3.12 6.02 -6.68
C SER A 316 -2.23 5.30 -7.69
N ALA A 317 -0.94 5.23 -7.41
CA ALA A 317 0.00 4.41 -8.15
C ALA A 317 1.02 3.84 -7.17
N SER A 318 1.47 2.60 -7.38
CA SER A 318 2.57 2.03 -6.63
C SER A 318 3.47 1.18 -7.50
N ASN A 319 4.75 1.15 -7.14
CA ASN A 319 5.75 0.30 -7.76
C ASN A 319 6.73 -0.19 -6.69
N SER A 320 6.85 -1.50 -6.52
CA SER A 320 7.91 -2.14 -5.74
C SER A 320 8.78 -3.01 -6.65
N LYS A 321 10.06 -3.13 -6.29
CA LYS A 321 11.06 -3.96 -6.93
C LYS A 321 11.98 -4.56 -5.88
N VAL A 322 12.32 -5.83 -6.04
CA VAL A 322 13.30 -6.53 -5.20
C VAL A 322 14.21 -7.31 -6.13
N ASN A 323 15.52 -7.16 -5.96
CA ASN A 323 16.51 -7.99 -6.62
C ASN A 323 17.48 -8.53 -5.56
N SER A 324 17.82 -9.82 -5.62
CA SER A 324 18.81 -10.45 -4.75
C SER A 324 19.65 -11.46 -5.51
N ASP A 325 20.95 -11.43 -5.24
CA ASP A 325 21.94 -12.36 -5.75
C ASP A 325 22.74 -12.95 -4.58
N PHE A 326 22.92 -14.25 -4.57
CA PHE A 326 23.69 -14.98 -3.58
C PHE A 326 24.55 -16.03 -4.27
N VAL A 327 25.82 -16.07 -3.90
CA VAL A 327 26.78 -17.09 -4.30
C VAL A 327 27.72 -17.37 -3.12
N SER A 328 27.69 -18.58 -2.56
CA SER A 328 28.57 -18.92 -1.44
C SER A 328 28.86 -20.40 -1.36
N VAL A 329 30.08 -20.76 -0.96
CA VAL A 329 30.40 -22.14 -0.55
C VAL A 329 29.64 -22.46 0.73
N GLY A 330 28.77 -23.47 0.69
CA GLY A 330 28.06 -23.98 1.87
C GLY A 330 28.97 -24.86 2.74
N GLU A 331 29.64 -25.82 2.12
CA GLU A 331 30.61 -26.71 2.76
C GLU A 331 31.87 -26.87 1.90
N GLN A 332 33.03 -26.61 2.50
CA GLN A 332 34.32 -26.67 1.84
C GLN A 332 34.72 -28.12 1.51
N SER A 333 35.11 -28.35 0.26
CA SER A 333 35.68 -29.63 -0.17
C SER A 333 37.10 -29.81 0.35
N GLY A 334 37.43 -31.03 0.78
CA GLY A 334 38.77 -31.28 1.28
C GLY A 334 39.06 -32.67 1.79
N ILE A 335 40.36 -32.88 2.02
CA ILE A 335 40.94 -34.00 2.75
C ILE A 335 41.21 -33.51 4.17
N LEU A 336 40.47 -34.01 5.15
CA LEU A 336 40.46 -33.55 6.54
C LEU A 336 41.00 -34.66 7.45
N ALA A 337 42.33 -34.71 7.61
CA ALA A 337 42.99 -35.69 8.46
C ALA A 337 42.95 -35.30 9.96
N GLY A 338 42.93 -36.28 10.83
CA GLY A 338 43.14 -36.14 12.27
C GLY A 338 44.63 -36.06 12.65
N ASP A 339 44.95 -36.53 13.85
CA ASP A 339 46.31 -36.48 14.44
C ASP A 339 47.32 -37.38 13.72
N GLY A 340 46.84 -38.38 12.96
CA GLY A 340 47.67 -39.24 12.13
C GLY A 340 48.18 -38.58 10.84
N GLY A 341 47.74 -37.35 10.55
CA GLY A 341 48.17 -36.56 9.41
C GLY A 341 47.72 -37.13 8.05
N PHE A 342 48.20 -36.51 6.99
CA PHE A 342 47.93 -36.97 5.62
C PHE A 342 49.21 -37.36 4.88
N LYS A 343 49.07 -38.28 3.93
CA LYS A 343 50.10 -38.67 2.95
C LYS A 343 49.49 -38.60 1.57
N VAL A 344 49.78 -37.51 0.85
CA VAL A 344 49.21 -37.27 -0.48
C VAL A 344 50.34 -37.29 -1.51
N LYS A 345 50.21 -38.17 -2.51
CA LYS A 345 51.17 -38.33 -3.60
C LYS A 345 50.44 -38.28 -4.94
N VAL A 346 50.87 -37.35 -5.79
CA VAL A 346 50.26 -37.09 -7.09
C VAL A 346 51.34 -37.16 -8.16
N LYS A 347 51.12 -37.92 -9.23
CA LYS A 347 52.09 -37.99 -10.34
C LYS A 347 52.03 -36.77 -11.27
N GLY A 348 50.82 -36.25 -11.50
CA GLY A 348 50.55 -35.06 -12.32
C GLY A 348 50.38 -33.79 -11.49
N ASP A 349 49.50 -32.91 -11.95
CA ASP A 349 49.21 -31.61 -11.32
C ASP A 349 48.27 -31.76 -10.11
N THR A 350 48.34 -30.79 -9.19
CA THR A 350 47.38 -30.64 -8.09
C THR A 350 46.70 -29.28 -8.17
N THR A 351 45.37 -29.26 -8.22
CA THR A 351 44.57 -28.04 -8.27
C THR A 351 43.63 -27.97 -7.08
N LEU A 352 43.69 -26.87 -6.31
CA LEU A 352 42.78 -26.57 -5.22
C LEU A 352 41.96 -25.32 -5.59
N THR A 353 40.64 -25.43 -5.64
CA THR A 353 39.71 -24.31 -5.90
C THR A 353 38.75 -24.18 -4.74
N GLY A 354 39.01 -23.21 -3.86
CA GLY A 354 38.45 -23.13 -2.51
C GLY A 354 38.62 -24.41 -1.71
N GLY A 355 39.56 -25.29 -2.05
CA GLY A 355 39.68 -26.66 -1.51
C GLY A 355 40.87 -26.81 -0.56
N VAL A 356 40.78 -27.74 0.39
CA VAL A 356 41.83 -27.92 1.42
C VAL A 356 42.35 -29.34 1.55
N ILE A 357 43.63 -29.46 1.89
CA ILE A 357 44.25 -30.69 2.42
C ILE A 357 44.76 -30.36 3.81
N SER A 358 43.98 -30.71 4.83
CA SER A 358 44.24 -30.31 6.20
C SER A 358 44.50 -31.47 7.16
N SER A 359 45.15 -31.14 8.26
CA SER A 359 45.29 -31.99 9.43
C SER A 359 44.97 -31.21 10.71
N THR A 360 44.89 -31.90 11.85
CA THR A 360 44.88 -31.22 13.16
C THR A 360 46.23 -30.55 13.44
N GLU A 361 46.23 -29.63 14.41
CA GLU A 361 47.45 -28.97 14.88
C GLU A 361 48.48 -29.98 15.41
N GLN A 362 48.04 -31.03 16.11
CA GLN A 362 48.92 -32.07 16.61
C GLN A 362 49.67 -32.78 15.47
N ALA A 363 48.99 -33.15 14.37
CA ALA A 363 49.65 -33.77 13.22
C ALA A 363 50.71 -32.86 12.56
N VAL A 364 50.50 -31.54 12.57
CA VAL A 364 51.48 -30.57 12.07
C VAL A 364 52.72 -30.55 12.97
N GLN A 365 52.53 -30.51 14.28
CA GLN A 365 53.62 -30.50 15.27
C GLN A 365 54.41 -31.81 15.27
N ASP A 366 53.71 -32.94 15.12
CA ASP A 366 54.30 -34.29 15.07
C ASP A 366 54.94 -34.60 13.70
N HIS A 367 54.88 -33.68 12.73
CA HIS A 367 55.38 -33.84 11.36
C HIS A 367 54.79 -35.07 10.63
N ASN A 368 53.52 -35.37 10.88
CA ASN A 368 52.81 -36.50 10.28
C ASN A 368 52.30 -36.23 8.85
N ASN A 369 52.41 -34.99 8.37
CA ASN A 369 51.95 -34.57 7.05
C ASN A 369 53.02 -34.76 5.97
N GLN A 370 52.64 -35.38 4.86
CA GLN A 370 53.46 -35.56 3.67
C GLN A 370 52.63 -35.22 2.43
N PHE A 371 53.15 -34.32 1.59
CA PHE A 371 52.56 -33.97 0.30
C PHE A 371 53.64 -33.97 -0.77
N ALA A 372 53.36 -34.62 -1.90
CA ALA A 372 54.20 -34.61 -3.08
C ALA A 372 53.33 -34.54 -4.33
N THR A 373 53.68 -33.62 -5.24
CA THR A 373 53.06 -33.48 -6.56
C THR A 373 54.15 -33.51 -7.62
N GLY A 374 53.96 -34.28 -8.69
CA GLY A 374 54.93 -34.40 -9.77
C GLY A 374 54.85 -33.27 -10.80
N GLY A 375 53.69 -32.62 -10.90
CA GLY A 375 53.42 -31.48 -11.77
C GLY A 375 53.33 -30.15 -11.01
N GLN A 376 52.47 -29.25 -11.48
CA GLN A 376 52.21 -27.94 -10.87
C GLN A 376 51.22 -28.03 -9.70
N LEU A 377 51.42 -27.17 -8.70
CA LEU A 377 50.44 -26.91 -7.64
C LEU A 377 49.75 -25.57 -7.91
N ALA A 378 48.47 -25.61 -8.26
CA ALA A 378 47.63 -24.43 -8.46
C ALA A 378 46.63 -24.29 -7.31
N MET A 379 46.52 -23.09 -6.75
CA MET A 379 45.53 -22.76 -5.73
C MET A 379 44.73 -21.53 -6.16
N THR A 380 43.42 -21.59 -6.00
CA THR A 380 42.50 -20.50 -6.29
C THR A 380 41.51 -20.39 -5.14
N ASP A 381 41.33 -19.19 -4.60
CA ASP A 381 40.31 -18.92 -3.59
C ASP A 381 38.95 -18.65 -4.29
N LEU A 382 37.85 -18.95 -3.61
CA LEU A 382 36.50 -18.66 -4.10
C LEU A 382 35.93 -17.44 -3.37
N HIS A 383 35.39 -16.49 -4.12
CA HIS A 383 34.76 -15.30 -3.55
C HIS A 383 33.27 -15.55 -3.31
N ASN A 384 32.82 -15.41 -2.08
CA ASN A 384 31.42 -15.54 -1.69
C ASN A 384 30.80 -14.14 -1.58
N GLN A 385 29.59 -13.99 -2.08
CA GLN A 385 28.90 -12.71 -2.18
C GLN A 385 27.40 -12.90 -1.96
N ALA A 386 26.81 -12.01 -1.18
CA ALA A 386 25.37 -11.93 -1.00
C ALA A 386 24.98 -10.46 -1.07
N ASP A 387 24.16 -10.10 -2.04
CA ASP A 387 23.67 -8.75 -2.23
C ASP A 387 22.16 -8.76 -2.47
N TYR A 388 21.49 -7.73 -1.96
CA TYR A 388 20.13 -7.43 -2.38
C TYR A 388 19.87 -5.93 -2.37
N ASN A 389 18.93 -5.53 -3.21
CA ASN A 389 18.42 -4.17 -3.28
C ASN A 389 16.91 -4.22 -3.50
N ALA A 390 16.19 -3.53 -2.66
CA ALA A 390 14.76 -3.44 -2.66
C ALA A 390 14.34 -1.97 -2.61
N SER A 391 13.37 -1.61 -3.45
CA SER A 391 12.83 -0.25 -3.50
C SER A 391 11.33 -0.29 -3.76
N SER A 392 10.60 0.56 -3.06
CA SER A 392 9.18 0.78 -3.24
C SER A 392 8.88 2.28 -3.31
N SER A 393 7.85 2.59 -4.08
CA SER A 393 7.32 3.94 -4.21
C SER A 393 5.80 3.86 -4.33
N SER A 394 5.11 4.76 -3.64
CA SER A 394 3.68 4.96 -3.79
C SER A 394 3.39 6.43 -4.06
N LEU A 395 2.37 6.69 -4.87
CA LEU A 395 1.77 7.98 -5.08
C LEU A 395 0.29 7.83 -4.75
N ASN A 396 -0.23 8.72 -3.92
CA ASN A 396 -1.66 8.94 -3.78
C ASN A 396 -1.89 10.43 -3.95
N ILE A 397 -2.83 10.79 -4.81
CA ILE A 397 -3.30 12.17 -4.99
C ILE A 397 -4.78 12.12 -4.70
N GLY A 398 -5.25 12.91 -3.75
CA GLY A 398 -6.67 13.07 -3.52
C GLY A 398 -7.04 14.54 -3.48
N THR A 399 -8.16 14.87 -4.11
CA THR A 399 -8.72 16.22 -4.14
C THR A 399 -10.19 16.15 -3.74
N SER A 400 -10.67 17.18 -3.06
CA SER A 400 -12.07 17.29 -2.68
C SER A 400 -12.52 18.74 -2.80
N MET A 401 -13.80 18.95 -3.11
CA MET A 401 -14.50 20.22 -3.21
C MET A 401 -15.63 20.17 -2.20
N ASN A 402 -15.69 21.17 -1.31
CA ASN A 402 -16.72 21.27 -0.29
C ASN A 402 -17.98 22.01 -0.82
N LEU A 403 -19.02 22.08 0.00
CA LEU A 403 -20.30 22.75 -0.32
C LEU A 403 -20.17 24.24 -0.67
N GLN A 404 -19.07 24.91 -0.31
CA GLN A 404 -18.79 26.30 -0.69
C GLN A 404 -18.07 26.40 -2.04
N GLY A 405 -17.87 25.29 -2.75
CA GLY A 405 -17.12 25.26 -4.02
C GLY A 405 -15.60 25.37 -3.84
N MET A 406 -15.09 25.28 -2.61
CA MET A 406 -13.66 25.36 -2.33
C MET A 406 -13.00 24.01 -2.50
N TRP A 407 -11.88 23.98 -3.22
CA TRP A 407 -11.05 22.79 -3.43
C TRP A 407 -9.98 22.67 -2.35
N SER A 408 -9.77 21.46 -1.83
CA SER A 408 -8.72 21.12 -0.87
C SER A 408 -8.09 19.76 -1.19
N PRO A 409 -6.77 19.60 -0.98
CA PRO A 409 -6.11 18.30 -1.00
C PRO A 409 -6.73 17.38 0.06
N SER A 410 -6.99 16.13 -0.29
CA SER A 410 -7.59 15.13 0.60
C SER A 410 -6.90 13.78 0.41
N GLY A 411 -5.84 13.51 1.18
CA GLY A 411 -5.14 12.22 1.11
C GLY A 411 -3.93 12.17 0.18
N SER A 412 -3.42 13.33 -0.27
CA SER A 412 -2.28 13.38 -1.20
C SER A 412 -0.96 13.10 -0.49
N GLY A 413 -0.21 12.10 -0.93
CA GLY A 413 1.10 11.79 -0.40
C GLY A 413 1.89 10.85 -1.31
N ILE A 414 3.21 11.03 -1.34
CA ILE A 414 4.14 10.08 -1.95
C ILE A 414 4.91 9.36 -0.84
N GLY A 415 4.97 8.04 -0.94
CA GLY A 415 5.74 7.15 -0.08
C GLY A 415 6.93 6.54 -0.80
N PHE A 416 7.97 6.25 -0.02
CA PHE A 416 9.16 5.53 -0.45
C PHE A 416 9.61 4.53 0.61
N GLY A 417 10.13 3.40 0.16
CA GLY A 417 10.80 2.43 1.01
C GLY A 417 12.02 1.92 0.29
N ASN A 418 13.12 1.74 1.02
CA ASN A 418 14.32 1.13 0.47
C ASN A 418 14.94 0.22 1.51
N ASP A 419 15.48 -0.89 1.05
CA ASP A 419 16.28 -1.80 1.87
C ASP A 419 17.37 -2.43 1.01
N SER A 420 18.54 -2.63 1.59
CA SER A 420 19.68 -3.18 0.87
C SER A 420 20.68 -3.79 1.85
N GLY A 421 21.30 -4.89 1.45
CA GLY A 421 22.36 -5.53 2.23
C GLY A 421 23.41 -6.13 1.32
N SER A 422 24.64 -6.16 1.83
CA SER A 422 25.80 -6.75 1.16
C SER A 422 26.64 -7.52 2.19
N ALA A 423 27.07 -8.73 1.86
CA ALA A 423 28.02 -9.50 2.63
C ALA A 423 29.00 -10.21 1.69
N GLY A 424 30.25 -10.36 2.13
CA GLY A 424 31.28 -11.04 1.34
C GLY A 424 32.29 -11.76 2.22
N SER A 425 32.85 -12.84 1.69
CA SER A 425 33.95 -13.60 2.29
C SER A 425 34.74 -14.36 1.22
N ASP A 426 35.88 -14.94 1.59
CA ASP A 426 36.64 -15.81 0.70
C ASP A 426 36.75 -17.22 1.29
N THR A 427 36.44 -18.23 0.48
CA THR A 427 36.78 -19.62 0.77
C THR A 427 38.16 -19.93 0.23
N ARG A 428 39.12 -20.06 1.14
CA ARG A 428 40.54 -20.13 0.81
C ARG A 428 41.03 -21.56 0.56
N SER A 429 41.85 -21.71 -0.47
CA SER A 429 42.58 -22.94 -0.72
C SER A 429 43.82 -23.07 0.18
N GLY A 430 44.17 -24.29 0.59
CA GLY A 430 45.31 -24.48 1.50
C GLY A 430 45.74 -25.91 1.77
N ILE A 431 46.97 -26.06 2.27
CA ILE A 431 47.56 -27.35 2.69
C ILE A 431 48.22 -27.17 4.07
N SER A 432 47.78 -27.89 5.10
CA SER A 432 48.25 -27.70 6.49
C SER A 432 49.71 -28.09 6.70
N GLY A 433 50.46 -27.25 7.41
CA GLY A 433 51.72 -27.65 8.06
C GLY A 433 52.92 -27.84 7.13
N ILE A 434 52.78 -27.48 5.86
CA ILE A 434 53.89 -27.49 4.88
C ILE A 434 54.45 -26.07 4.76
N SER A 435 54.88 -25.52 5.89
CA SER A 435 55.57 -24.24 5.94
C SER A 435 57.07 -24.50 5.71
N GLY A 436 57.61 -24.10 4.56
CA GLY A 436 59.05 -24.19 4.28
C GLY A 436 59.48 -24.81 2.94
N ILE A 437 58.55 -25.29 2.10
CA ILE A 437 58.87 -25.64 0.71
C ILE A 437 58.76 -24.35 -0.13
N ALA A 438 59.90 -23.85 -0.61
CA ALA A 438 59.93 -22.69 -1.50
C ALA A 438 59.07 -22.97 -2.75
N GLY A 439 58.01 -22.17 -2.96
CA GLY A 439 57.13 -22.25 -4.14
C GLY A 439 55.69 -22.72 -3.90
N ILE A 440 55.31 -23.13 -2.68
CA ILE A 440 53.91 -23.44 -2.36
C ILE A 440 53.19 -22.16 -1.91
N ALA A 441 52.40 -21.56 -2.81
CA ALA A 441 51.47 -20.49 -2.48
C ALA A 441 50.14 -21.09 -1.97
N GLY A 442 49.66 -20.69 -0.78
CA GLY A 442 48.41 -21.21 -0.19
C GLY A 442 48.30 -21.00 1.33
N ASN A 443 47.11 -21.20 1.90
CA ASN A 443 46.90 -21.12 3.36
C ASN A 443 47.50 -22.33 4.09
N SER A 444 48.74 -22.21 4.58
CA SER A 444 49.42 -23.25 5.37
C SER A 444 48.95 -23.34 6.83
N ALA A 445 48.18 -22.34 7.28
CA ALA A 445 47.58 -22.27 8.59
C ALA A 445 46.23 -22.99 8.69
N ALA A 446 45.64 -23.43 7.57
CA ALA A 446 44.42 -24.23 7.58
C ALA A 446 44.55 -25.43 8.53
N ARG A 447 43.50 -25.79 9.25
CA ARG A 447 43.43 -26.96 10.13
C ARG A 447 42.12 -27.71 9.96
N THR A 448 42.17 -29.01 10.20
CA THR A 448 40.96 -29.82 10.33
C THR A 448 40.16 -29.32 11.54
N GLY A 449 38.91 -28.92 11.28
CA GLY A 449 38.02 -28.34 12.30
C GLY A 449 37.94 -26.82 12.30
N ASP A 450 38.67 -26.13 11.39
CA ASP A 450 38.47 -24.69 11.19
C ASP A 450 37.02 -24.39 10.78
N PRO A 451 36.45 -23.25 11.23
CA PRO A 451 35.10 -22.86 10.84
C PRO A 451 34.99 -22.63 9.33
N GLN A 452 33.85 -23.01 8.76
CA GLN A 452 33.53 -22.77 7.36
C GLN A 452 33.55 -21.27 7.06
N SER A 453 34.10 -20.91 5.91
CA SER A 453 34.32 -19.51 5.49
C SER A 453 33.16 -18.93 4.66
N GLY A 454 32.17 -19.75 4.30
CA GLY A 454 30.97 -19.32 3.58
C GLY A 454 30.09 -18.35 4.37
N ILE A 455 29.29 -17.58 3.65
CA ILE A 455 28.30 -16.66 4.23
C ILE A 455 26.89 -17.27 4.17
N GLN A 456 26.07 -16.92 5.15
CA GLN A 456 24.65 -17.27 5.17
C GLN A 456 23.85 -16.32 4.26
N ARG A 457 22.69 -16.77 3.78
CA ARG A 457 21.76 -15.91 3.04
C ARG A 457 21.34 -14.73 3.94
N ILE A 458 21.45 -13.51 3.40
CA ILE A 458 21.03 -12.27 4.08
C ILE A 458 19.67 -11.74 3.61
N PHE A 459 19.04 -12.46 2.68
CA PHE A 459 17.82 -12.05 1.98
C PHE A 459 16.66 -12.99 2.29
N ASP A 460 15.49 -12.39 2.56
CA ASP A 460 14.21 -13.06 2.74
C ASP A 460 13.16 -12.21 2.01
N ALA A 461 12.63 -12.74 0.90
CA ALA A 461 11.77 -11.99 -0.01
C ALA A 461 10.55 -11.40 0.69
N ASP A 462 9.90 -12.16 1.57
CA ASP A 462 8.70 -11.71 2.28
C ASP A 462 9.03 -10.63 3.30
N LYS A 463 10.11 -10.80 4.07
CA LYS A 463 10.53 -9.77 5.04
C LYS A 463 10.95 -8.47 4.37
N VAL A 464 11.76 -8.56 3.31
CA VAL A 464 12.24 -7.38 2.58
C VAL A 464 11.09 -6.65 1.90
N GLN A 465 10.15 -7.39 1.27
CA GLN A 465 8.96 -6.80 0.67
C GLN A 465 8.06 -6.11 1.72
N GLN A 466 7.86 -6.74 2.88
CA GLN A 466 7.09 -6.16 3.99
C GLN A 466 7.77 -4.90 4.57
N ASP A 467 9.10 -4.89 4.70
CA ASP A 467 9.84 -3.73 5.20
C ASP A 467 9.66 -2.54 4.24
N ILE A 468 9.96 -2.71 2.95
CA ILE A 468 9.84 -1.60 1.98
C ILE A 468 8.38 -1.12 1.84
N ASP A 469 7.38 -1.99 1.93
CA ASP A 469 5.97 -1.58 1.88
C ASP A 469 5.57 -0.80 3.14
N ALA A 470 6.05 -1.22 4.31
CA ALA A 470 5.86 -0.49 5.56
C ALA A 470 6.51 0.89 5.53
N GLN A 471 7.76 0.99 5.08
CA GLN A 471 8.46 2.27 4.93
C GLN A 471 7.72 3.20 3.96
N THR A 472 7.24 2.68 2.83
CA THR A 472 6.44 3.45 1.87
C THR A 472 5.18 4.00 2.51
N LEU A 473 4.43 3.19 3.25
CA LEU A 473 3.21 3.65 3.94
C LEU A 473 3.52 4.70 5.02
N ILE A 474 4.57 4.50 5.81
CA ILE A 474 4.99 5.41 6.88
C ILE A 474 5.41 6.76 6.30
N THR A 475 6.29 6.77 5.30
CA THR A 475 6.79 8.01 4.68
C THR A 475 5.69 8.77 3.97
N GLN A 476 4.77 8.06 3.30
CA GLN A 476 3.58 8.66 2.68
C GLN A 476 2.71 9.36 3.72
N THR A 477 2.38 8.65 4.80
CA THR A 477 1.46 9.14 5.85
C THR A 477 2.09 10.30 6.62
N PHE A 478 3.34 10.14 7.08
CA PHE A 478 4.06 11.18 7.80
C PHE A 478 4.27 12.42 6.92
N GLY A 479 4.75 12.23 5.68
CA GLY A 479 5.03 13.31 4.74
C GLY A 479 3.79 14.15 4.44
N GLN A 480 2.64 13.50 4.26
CA GLN A 480 1.36 14.18 4.12
C GLN A 480 0.99 14.96 5.39
N GLN A 481 0.95 14.30 6.55
CA GLN A 481 0.45 14.89 7.79
C GLN A 481 1.32 16.04 8.29
N ALA A 482 2.64 15.86 8.26
CA ALA A 482 3.59 16.87 8.71
C ALA A 482 3.55 18.10 7.79
N SER A 483 3.52 17.90 6.46
CA SER A 483 3.44 19.01 5.50
C SER A 483 2.13 19.77 5.63
N SER A 484 1.00 19.06 5.85
CA SER A 484 -0.29 19.71 6.12
C SER A 484 -0.31 20.48 7.43
N ALA A 485 0.34 19.97 8.48
CA ALA A 485 0.45 20.68 9.75
C ALA A 485 1.26 21.99 9.62
N VAL A 486 2.39 21.96 8.90
CA VAL A 486 3.17 23.17 8.59
C VAL A 486 2.36 24.15 7.75
N GLY A 487 1.64 23.67 6.73
CA GLY A 487 0.76 24.50 5.91
C GLY A 487 -0.32 25.22 6.74
N LYS A 488 -1.06 24.49 7.59
CA LYS A 488 -2.09 25.06 8.47
C LYS A 488 -1.54 26.06 9.48
N TYR A 489 -0.35 25.79 10.02
CA TYR A 489 0.30 26.73 10.93
C TYR A 489 0.70 28.02 10.19
N ALA A 490 1.34 27.89 9.02
CA ALA A 490 1.70 29.03 8.18
C ALA A 490 0.46 29.86 7.81
N GLU A 491 -0.64 29.21 7.41
CA GLU A 491 -1.91 29.87 7.12
C GLU A 491 -2.45 30.65 8.31
N THR A 492 -2.36 30.09 9.52
CA THR A 492 -2.77 30.77 10.77
C THR A 492 -1.93 32.03 11.01
N GLN A 493 -0.62 31.97 10.77
CA GLN A 493 0.27 33.12 10.89
C GLN A 493 -0.07 34.18 9.83
N ILE A 494 -0.32 33.78 8.58
CA ILE A 494 -0.72 34.71 7.51
C ILE A 494 -2.07 35.37 7.80
N LYS A 495 -3.04 34.65 8.40
CA LYS A 495 -4.29 35.27 8.87
C LYS A 495 -4.03 36.36 9.91
N GLN A 496 -3.08 36.15 10.82
CA GLN A 496 -2.68 37.19 11.78
C GLN A 496 -2.02 38.39 11.06
N ALA A 497 -1.14 38.14 10.10
CA ALA A 497 -0.53 39.20 9.29
C ALA A 497 -1.59 40.04 8.55
N ASN A 498 -2.60 39.39 7.96
CA ASN A 498 -3.71 40.07 7.29
C ASN A 498 -4.55 40.91 8.27
N ALA A 499 -4.81 40.40 9.47
CA ALA A 499 -5.49 41.16 10.51
C ALA A 499 -4.69 42.40 10.95
N LEU A 500 -3.36 42.28 11.06
CA LEU A 500 -2.46 43.41 11.35
C LEU A 500 -2.45 44.45 10.23
N ILE A 501 -2.50 44.01 8.97
CA ILE A 501 -2.62 44.91 7.80
C ILE A 501 -3.93 45.69 7.85
N GLU A 502 -5.06 45.05 8.16
CA GLU A 502 -6.34 45.75 8.29
C GLU A 502 -6.34 46.76 9.46
N GLN A 503 -5.72 46.41 10.59
CA GLN A 503 -5.51 47.34 11.70
C GLN A 503 -4.59 48.51 11.31
N ALA A 504 -3.54 48.25 10.52
CA ALA A 504 -2.63 49.28 10.04
C ALA A 504 -3.33 50.28 9.11
N LYS A 505 -4.22 49.80 8.23
CA LYS A 505 -5.05 50.64 7.35
C LYS A 505 -6.00 51.53 8.16
N GLN A 506 -6.60 50.99 9.22
CA GLN A 506 -7.46 51.76 10.13
C GLN A 506 -6.66 52.84 10.88
N ALA A 507 -5.52 52.47 11.48
CA ALA A 507 -4.64 53.42 12.17
C ALA A 507 -4.14 54.55 11.25
N HIS A 508 -3.84 54.24 9.98
CA HIS A 508 -3.47 55.23 8.98
C HIS A 508 -4.65 56.17 8.64
N ALA A 509 -5.86 55.62 8.46
CA ALA A 509 -7.07 56.41 8.25
C ALA A 509 -7.40 57.34 9.43
N ASP A 510 -7.04 56.94 10.65
CA ASP A 510 -7.21 57.71 11.88
C ASP A 510 -6.06 58.70 12.15
N GLY A 511 -5.09 58.84 11.23
CA GLY A 511 -3.94 59.75 11.34
C GLY A 511 -2.82 59.28 12.29
N GLN A 512 -2.84 58.01 12.71
CA GLN A 512 -1.87 57.39 13.61
C GLN A 512 -0.73 56.72 12.83
N GLU A 513 0.04 57.51 12.09
CA GLU A 513 1.07 57.03 11.14
C GLU A 513 2.13 56.11 11.77
N GLN A 514 2.59 56.41 12.98
CA GLN A 514 3.58 55.58 13.66
C GLN A 514 3.05 54.19 14.02
N GLN A 515 1.77 54.11 14.41
CA GLN A 515 1.12 52.84 14.75
C GLN A 515 0.85 52.01 13.49
N ALA A 516 0.43 52.65 12.39
CA ALA A 516 0.28 52.00 11.10
C ALA A 516 1.60 51.38 10.62
N GLN A 517 2.71 52.12 10.69
CA GLN A 517 4.03 51.63 10.30
C GLN A 517 4.50 50.44 11.14
N GLN A 518 4.25 50.45 12.45
CA GLN A 518 4.60 49.32 13.33
C GLN A 518 3.80 48.06 13.02
N LEU A 519 2.49 48.18 12.76
CA LEU A 519 1.61 47.07 12.40
C LEU A 519 1.99 46.48 11.04
N PHE A 520 2.36 47.32 10.07
CA PHE A 520 2.90 46.86 8.77
C PHE A 520 4.23 46.11 8.93
N ALA A 521 5.15 46.60 9.75
CA ALA A 521 6.42 45.93 9.99
C ALA A 521 6.25 44.54 10.64
N GLN A 522 5.27 44.39 11.55
CA GLN A 522 4.94 43.10 12.15
C GLN A 522 4.33 42.12 11.14
N ALA A 523 3.41 42.59 10.30
CA ALA A 523 2.83 41.78 9.23
C ALA A 523 3.89 41.32 8.21
N GLU A 524 4.82 42.21 7.85
CA GLU A 524 5.92 41.91 6.94
C GLU A 524 6.88 40.86 7.53
N GLN A 525 7.20 40.95 8.83
CA GLN A 525 8.02 39.94 9.49
C GLN A 525 7.35 38.55 9.47
N ILE A 526 6.04 38.48 9.77
CA ILE A 526 5.29 37.22 9.69
C ILE A 526 5.31 36.67 8.25
N ASN A 527 5.21 37.53 7.25
CA ASN A 527 5.29 37.14 5.84
C ASN A 527 6.70 36.65 5.44
N GLN A 528 7.78 37.25 5.98
CA GLN A 528 9.16 36.80 5.76
C GLN A 528 9.50 35.47 6.43
N ASP A 529 8.77 35.12 7.50
CA ASP A 529 8.96 33.87 8.24
C ASP A 529 8.06 32.74 7.70
N TRP A 530 6.78 33.04 7.42
CA TRP A 530 5.71 32.07 7.15
C TRP A 530 5.00 32.24 5.80
N GLY A 531 5.34 33.27 5.03
CA GLY A 531 4.84 33.48 3.67
C GLY A 531 5.31 32.38 2.70
N GLU A 532 4.96 32.52 1.42
CA GLU A 532 5.31 31.53 0.38
C GLU A 532 6.84 31.33 0.23
N GLN A 533 7.62 32.38 0.50
CA GLN A 533 9.10 32.34 0.51
C GLN A 533 9.66 32.41 1.94
N GLY A 534 8.80 32.14 2.94
CA GLY A 534 9.14 32.29 4.34
C GLY A 534 10.26 31.34 4.76
N LYS A 535 11.31 31.87 5.40
CA LYS A 535 12.51 31.07 5.77
C LYS A 535 12.17 29.93 6.73
N LEU A 536 11.25 30.17 7.67
CA LEU A 536 10.85 29.17 8.66
C LEU A 536 9.96 28.09 8.04
N ARG A 537 9.04 28.47 7.13
CA ARG A 537 8.20 27.51 6.39
C ARG A 537 9.03 26.58 5.51
N ILE A 538 9.92 27.13 4.68
CA ILE A 538 10.82 26.36 3.81
C ILE A 538 11.78 25.49 4.64
N GLY A 539 12.31 26.04 5.74
CA GLY A 539 13.17 25.29 6.66
C GLY A 539 12.47 24.08 7.27
N LEU A 540 11.20 24.20 7.68
CA LEU A 540 10.42 23.09 8.21
C LEU A 540 10.09 22.03 7.14
N HIS A 541 9.72 22.44 5.92
CA HIS A 541 9.52 21.48 4.83
C HIS A 541 10.81 20.74 4.48
N THR A 542 11.96 21.42 4.49
CA THR A 542 13.28 20.80 4.31
C THR A 542 13.54 19.72 5.36
N VAL A 543 13.20 19.97 6.62
CA VAL A 543 13.30 18.98 7.70
C VAL A 543 12.36 17.78 7.45
N ILE A 544 11.12 18.02 7.04
CA ILE A 544 10.16 16.95 6.70
C ILE A 544 10.66 16.10 5.52
N GLY A 545 11.20 16.74 4.49
CA GLY A 545 11.87 16.08 3.36
C GLY A 545 13.07 15.25 3.82
N GLY A 546 13.87 15.78 4.75
CA GLY A 546 14.98 15.06 5.38
C GLY A 546 14.55 13.81 6.14
N LEU A 547 13.47 13.91 6.91
CA LEU A 547 12.92 12.81 7.69
C LEU A 547 12.36 11.71 6.77
N THR A 548 11.60 12.07 5.74
CA THR A 548 10.95 11.12 4.82
C THR A 548 11.90 10.54 3.77
N GLY A 549 12.83 11.33 3.22
CA GLY A 549 13.67 10.95 2.07
C GLY A 549 15.18 11.11 2.29
N GLY A 550 15.64 11.34 3.51
CA GLY A 550 17.06 11.57 3.82
C GLY A 550 17.59 12.87 3.20
N ALA A 551 18.89 12.96 2.98
CA ALA A 551 19.51 14.15 2.38
C ALA A 551 18.91 14.50 1.00
N ALA A 552 18.55 13.49 0.21
CA ALA A 552 17.90 13.64 -1.09
C ALA A 552 16.49 14.25 -0.95
N GLY A 553 15.71 13.81 0.04
CA GLY A 553 14.42 14.41 0.36
C GLY A 553 14.52 15.85 0.86
N ALA A 554 15.52 16.17 1.69
CA ALA A 554 15.75 17.54 2.16
C ALA A 554 16.10 18.50 1.00
N ALA A 555 17.02 18.09 0.12
CA ALA A 555 17.39 18.86 -1.06
C ALA A 555 16.21 18.99 -2.05
N GLY A 556 15.42 17.92 -2.19
CA GLY A 556 14.22 17.90 -3.02
C GLY A 556 13.14 18.85 -2.53
N SER A 557 12.86 18.88 -1.22
CA SER A 557 11.91 19.85 -0.65
C SER A 557 12.35 21.28 -0.90
N LEU A 558 13.59 21.65 -0.53
CA LEU A 558 14.12 23.01 -0.72
C LEU A 558 14.00 23.49 -2.18
N THR A 559 14.36 22.63 -3.13
CA THR A 559 14.27 22.96 -4.57
C THR A 559 12.83 22.95 -5.08
N GLY A 560 11.98 22.09 -4.53
CA GLY A 560 10.54 22.08 -4.75
C GLY A 560 9.88 23.40 -4.38
N SER A 561 10.18 23.96 -3.19
CA SER A 561 9.62 25.24 -2.74
C SER A 561 10.03 26.39 -3.66
N LEU A 562 11.32 26.48 -4.01
CA LEU A 562 11.85 27.56 -4.84
C LEU A 562 11.33 27.50 -6.28
N SER A 563 11.22 26.30 -6.85
CA SER A 563 10.67 26.09 -8.19
C SER A 563 9.16 26.26 -8.26
N ALA A 564 8.43 25.98 -7.18
CA ALA A 564 6.99 26.23 -7.10
C ALA A 564 6.67 27.72 -7.29
N VAL A 565 7.50 28.59 -6.71
CA VAL A 565 7.38 30.06 -6.84
C VAL A 565 7.58 30.50 -8.29
N GLU A 566 8.62 29.99 -8.95
CA GLU A 566 8.93 30.34 -10.34
C GLU A 566 7.89 29.78 -11.32
N ALA A 567 7.44 28.54 -11.12
CA ALA A 567 6.34 27.95 -11.89
C ALA A 567 5.04 28.74 -11.70
N SER A 568 4.73 29.15 -10.47
CA SER A 568 3.59 30.01 -10.15
C SER A 568 3.67 31.37 -10.86
N ARG A 569 4.86 31.99 -10.89
CA ARG A 569 5.10 33.26 -11.61
C ARG A 569 4.84 33.11 -13.10
N LEU A 570 5.41 32.07 -13.73
CA LEU A 570 5.26 31.81 -15.16
C LEU A 570 3.81 31.47 -15.56
N LEU A 571 3.09 30.69 -14.74
CA LEU A 571 1.68 30.38 -14.98
C LEU A 571 0.80 31.63 -14.89
N LYS A 572 1.03 32.50 -13.89
CA LYS A 572 0.34 33.78 -13.73
C LYS A 572 0.59 34.70 -14.94
N GLU A 573 1.84 34.79 -15.42
CA GLU A 573 2.20 35.58 -16.62
C GLU A 573 1.51 35.10 -17.90
N ASN A 574 1.16 33.81 -17.97
CA ASN A 574 0.46 33.21 -19.10
C ASN A 574 -1.06 33.09 -18.88
N GLY A 575 -1.60 33.77 -17.85
CA GLY A 575 -3.04 33.80 -17.57
C GLY A 575 -3.62 32.49 -17.04
N ILE A 576 -2.79 31.55 -16.56
CA ILE A 576 -3.22 30.37 -15.83
C ILE A 576 -3.09 30.70 -14.34
N THR A 577 -4.21 31.01 -13.70
CA THR A 577 -4.26 31.39 -12.28
C THR A 577 -5.11 30.41 -11.49
N GLN A 578 -4.93 30.42 -10.18
CA GLN A 578 -5.72 29.60 -9.27
C GLN A 578 -7.21 29.99 -9.27
N GLU A 579 -7.55 31.23 -9.65
CA GLU A 579 -8.94 31.72 -9.74
C GLU A 579 -9.65 31.22 -11.01
N ASN A 580 -8.96 31.17 -12.15
CA ASN A 580 -9.58 30.82 -13.42
C ASN A 580 -9.41 29.34 -13.81
N ASN A 581 -8.40 28.65 -13.26
CA ASN A 581 -8.11 27.25 -13.58
C ASN A 581 -7.40 26.51 -12.42
N PRO A 582 -8.03 26.41 -11.23
CA PRO A 582 -7.41 25.91 -10.00
C PRO A 582 -6.81 24.50 -10.13
N ALA A 583 -7.51 23.61 -10.82
CA ALA A 583 -7.05 22.23 -11.03
C ALA A 583 -5.80 22.17 -11.92
N LEU A 584 -5.75 22.96 -13.00
CA LEU A 584 -4.61 23.03 -13.92
C LEU A 584 -3.41 23.72 -13.27
N TYR A 585 -3.65 24.82 -12.55
CA TYR A 585 -2.62 25.56 -11.83
C TYR A 585 -1.90 24.70 -10.80
N ASN A 586 -2.65 24.08 -9.88
CA ASN A 586 -2.07 23.22 -8.84
C ASN A 586 -1.33 22.02 -9.44
N THR A 587 -1.88 21.40 -10.48
CA THR A 587 -1.23 20.27 -11.16
C THR A 587 0.11 20.67 -11.80
N LEU A 588 0.16 21.81 -12.50
CA LEU A 588 1.39 22.25 -13.19
C LEU A 588 2.48 22.72 -12.21
N VAL A 589 2.11 23.42 -11.13
CA VAL A 589 3.06 23.81 -10.08
C VAL A 589 3.62 22.56 -9.40
N THR A 590 2.76 21.60 -9.02
CA THR A 590 3.19 20.33 -8.42
C THR A 590 4.11 19.54 -9.35
N LEU A 591 3.78 19.41 -10.64
CA LEU A 591 4.62 18.70 -11.60
C LEU A 591 5.98 19.37 -11.81
N ALA A 592 6.03 20.69 -11.91
CA ALA A 592 7.28 21.44 -12.06
C ALA A 592 8.16 21.29 -10.81
N SER A 593 7.58 21.37 -9.62
CA SER A 593 8.30 21.23 -8.36
C SER A 593 8.79 19.80 -8.10
N SER A 594 7.97 18.79 -8.41
CA SER A 594 8.40 17.39 -8.36
C SER A 594 9.53 17.11 -9.34
N ALA A 595 9.50 17.70 -10.54
CA ALA A 595 10.58 17.57 -11.51
C ALA A 595 11.88 18.22 -11.00
N ALA A 596 11.80 19.43 -10.42
CA ALA A 596 12.95 20.10 -9.83
C ALA A 596 13.55 19.32 -8.65
N GLY A 597 12.69 18.82 -7.74
CA GLY A 597 13.13 17.96 -6.64
C GLY A 597 13.74 16.64 -7.12
N GLY A 598 13.26 16.12 -8.26
CA GLY A 598 13.79 14.93 -8.91
C GLY A 598 15.21 15.09 -9.45
N VAL A 599 15.55 16.27 -9.98
CA VAL A 599 16.89 16.56 -10.51
C VAL A 599 17.95 16.52 -9.41
N VAL A 600 17.60 16.97 -8.19
CA VAL A 600 18.56 17.12 -7.10
C VAL A 600 18.54 15.92 -6.13
N GLY A 601 17.37 15.29 -5.94
CA GLY A 601 17.19 14.22 -4.95
C GLY A 601 16.61 12.92 -5.51
N GLY A 602 16.55 12.73 -6.83
CA GLY A 602 15.96 11.54 -7.44
C GLY A 602 14.49 11.35 -7.04
N SER A 603 14.01 10.11 -6.96
CA SER A 603 12.62 9.82 -6.59
C SER A 603 12.25 10.38 -5.21
N ALA A 604 13.11 10.21 -4.20
CA ALA A 604 12.91 10.72 -2.85
C ALA A 604 12.79 12.26 -2.82
N GLY A 605 13.62 12.96 -3.60
CA GLY A 605 13.56 14.41 -3.75
C GLY A 605 12.29 14.89 -4.44
N ALA A 606 11.88 14.20 -5.52
CA ALA A 606 10.63 14.50 -6.22
C ALA A 606 9.39 14.34 -5.31
N GLY A 607 9.39 13.33 -4.44
CA GLY A 607 8.27 13.12 -3.51
C GLY A 607 8.26 14.06 -2.32
N ALA A 608 9.43 14.47 -1.82
CA ALA A 608 9.50 15.53 -0.81
C ALA A 608 8.92 16.85 -1.35
N ALA A 609 9.32 17.25 -2.57
CA ALA A 609 8.76 18.42 -3.26
C ALA A 609 7.25 18.29 -3.51
N PHE A 610 6.79 17.10 -3.91
CA PHE A 610 5.36 16.82 -4.12
C PHE A 610 4.55 16.99 -2.83
N ASN A 611 5.00 16.35 -1.74
CA ASN A 611 4.33 16.37 -0.45
C ASN A 611 4.26 17.78 0.10
N GLU A 612 5.32 18.56 -0.07
CA GLU A 612 5.36 19.97 0.26
C GLU A 612 4.33 20.74 -0.57
N VAL A 613 4.46 20.82 -1.89
CA VAL A 613 3.60 21.69 -2.70
C VAL A 613 2.12 21.30 -2.63
N THR A 614 1.82 20.00 -2.57
CA THR A 614 0.44 19.51 -2.64
C THR A 614 -0.29 19.58 -1.31
N ASN A 615 0.38 19.38 -0.18
CA ASN A 615 -0.26 19.44 1.16
C ASN A 615 -0.07 20.80 1.83
N ASN A 616 0.62 21.71 1.17
CA ASN A 616 0.76 23.08 1.58
C ASN A 616 -0.37 23.87 0.91
N ASP A 617 -1.36 24.30 1.70
CA ASP A 617 -2.44 25.15 1.19
C ASP A 617 -1.83 26.47 0.67
N LEU A 618 -1.62 26.55 -0.64
CA LEU A 618 -1.48 27.82 -1.36
C LEU A 618 -2.82 28.57 -1.44
N ALA A 619 -3.91 27.92 -1.04
CA ALA A 619 -5.24 28.50 -1.06
C ALA A 619 -5.47 29.34 0.21
N HIS A 620 -5.18 30.65 0.19
CA HIS A 620 -6.05 31.65 0.82
C HIS A 620 -5.74 33.12 0.43
N GLN A 621 -6.73 33.71 -0.24
CA GLN A 621 -7.26 35.09 -0.13
C GLN A 621 -6.53 36.28 -0.77
N VAL A 622 -7.06 36.74 -1.92
CA VAL A 622 -7.12 38.16 -2.32
C VAL A 622 -8.50 38.53 -2.91
N ALA A 623 -9.60 38.00 -2.39
CA ALA A 623 -10.95 38.29 -2.92
C ALA A 623 -11.70 39.47 -2.26
N ALA A 624 -11.09 40.23 -1.35
CA ALA A 624 -11.81 41.29 -0.60
C ALA A 624 -11.60 42.74 -1.10
N ILE A 625 -10.87 42.98 -2.18
CA ILE A 625 -10.40 44.35 -2.54
C ILE A 625 -11.14 44.97 -3.76
N VAL A 626 -11.93 44.20 -4.52
CA VAL A 626 -12.37 44.64 -5.86
C VAL A 626 -13.64 45.51 -5.91
N GLU A 627 -14.45 45.61 -4.86
CA GLU A 627 -15.68 46.45 -4.90
C GLU A 627 -15.48 47.95 -4.54
N GLY A 628 -14.27 48.36 -4.14
CA GLY A 628 -14.00 49.74 -3.70
C GLY A 628 -13.76 50.76 -4.82
N LYS A 629 -13.30 50.35 -6.01
CA LYS A 629 -12.81 51.31 -7.04
C LYS A 629 -13.92 52.12 -7.71
N LYS A 630 -15.16 51.64 -7.72
CA LYS A 630 -16.25 52.32 -8.43
C LYS A 630 -16.73 53.63 -7.78
N ARG A 631 -16.14 54.06 -6.64
CA ARG A 631 -16.62 55.23 -5.89
C ARG A 631 -15.62 56.41 -5.77
N CYS A 632 -14.42 56.34 -6.34
CA CYS A 632 -13.39 57.39 -6.13
C CYS A 632 -13.07 58.23 -7.38
N LYS A 633 -12.97 59.57 -7.19
CA LYS A 633 -12.94 60.59 -8.26
C LYS A 633 -11.65 61.42 -8.35
N THR A 634 -10.55 61.06 -7.68
CA THR A 634 -9.29 61.84 -7.65
C THR A 634 -8.06 61.03 -8.10
N GLN A 635 -7.06 61.73 -8.66
CA GLN A 635 -5.90 61.15 -9.35
C GLN A 635 -4.89 60.46 -8.41
N GLN A 636 -4.74 60.96 -7.18
CA GLN A 636 -3.93 60.31 -6.13
C GLN A 636 -4.57 58.97 -5.69
N CYS A 637 -5.90 58.94 -5.59
CA CYS A 637 -6.67 57.73 -5.26
C CYS A 637 -6.63 56.67 -6.38
N GLN A 638 -6.35 57.06 -7.64
CA GLN A 638 -6.17 56.14 -8.76
C GLN A 638 -4.78 55.48 -8.75
N ALA A 639 -3.72 56.21 -8.38
CA ALA A 639 -2.35 55.69 -8.36
C ALA A 639 -2.10 54.66 -7.25
N ASP A 640 -2.73 54.84 -6.08
CA ASP A 640 -2.64 53.88 -4.97
C ASP A 640 -3.46 52.60 -5.25
N TYR A 641 -4.45 52.67 -6.13
CA TYR A 641 -5.31 51.55 -6.52
C TYR A 641 -4.69 50.67 -7.62
N ASP A 642 -3.91 51.23 -8.53
CA ASP A 642 -3.29 50.48 -9.64
C ASP A 642 -2.19 49.51 -9.15
N LYS A 643 -1.56 49.79 -8.00
CA LYS A 643 -0.64 48.85 -7.32
C LYS A 643 -1.35 47.66 -6.65
N ALA A 644 -2.63 47.79 -6.32
CA ALA A 644 -3.42 46.76 -5.65
C ALA A 644 -4.23 45.87 -6.62
N LEU A 645 -4.35 46.24 -7.90
CA LEU A 645 -5.28 45.66 -8.87
C LEU A 645 -4.73 44.50 -9.72
N GLN A 646 -3.51 44.00 -9.48
CA GLN A 646 -2.99 42.85 -10.25
C GLN A 646 -3.41 41.47 -9.71
N ILE A 647 -4.19 41.41 -8.62
CA ILE A 647 -4.33 40.18 -7.83
C ILE A 647 -5.73 39.53 -7.82
N ALA A 648 -6.83 40.12 -8.30
CA ALA A 648 -8.11 39.36 -8.29
C ALA A 648 -9.18 39.86 -9.26
N ILE A 649 -9.79 38.96 -10.04
CA ILE A 649 -10.87 39.26 -11.01
C ILE A 649 -11.96 38.14 -11.05
N ASN A 650 -13.24 38.55 -10.84
CA ASN A 650 -14.55 38.01 -11.32
C ASN A 650 -15.29 36.82 -10.61
N VAL A 651 -16.63 36.67 -10.45
CA VAL A 651 -17.93 37.40 -10.70
C VAL A 651 -19.16 36.64 -10.07
N ASN A 652 -20.24 37.39 -9.78
CA ASN A 652 -21.66 37.21 -9.27
C ASN A 652 -22.67 36.10 -9.72
N GLY A 653 -23.79 35.94 -8.97
CA GLY A 653 -25.21 36.01 -9.48
C GLY A 653 -26.30 35.00 -8.99
N ASP A 654 -27.59 35.41 -8.82
CA ASP A 654 -28.73 34.82 -8.03
C ASP A 654 -30.05 34.46 -8.82
N PHE A 655 -31.04 33.78 -8.17
CA PHE A 655 -32.55 33.78 -8.26
C PHE A 655 -33.41 32.47 -8.52
N SER A 656 -34.49 32.25 -7.71
CA SER A 656 -35.93 31.96 -8.09
C SER A 656 -36.78 30.95 -7.22
N SER A 657 -38.12 30.90 -7.46
CA SER A 657 -39.31 30.72 -6.57
C SER A 657 -40.13 29.37 -6.62
N ARG A 658 -41.25 29.23 -5.82
CA ARG A 658 -42.11 28.02 -5.52
C ARG A 658 -43.61 28.12 -5.95
N GLU A 659 -44.36 26.98 -6.00
CA GLU A 659 -45.87 26.86 -5.84
C GLU A 659 -46.44 25.42 -5.53
N ASN A 660 -47.74 25.29 -5.11
CA ASN A 660 -48.43 24.22 -4.28
C ASN A 660 -49.69 23.46 -4.90
N ALA A 661 -50.24 22.37 -4.29
CA ALA A 661 -51.58 21.73 -4.58
C ALA A 661 -52.21 20.81 -3.45
N ASN A 662 -53.57 20.61 -3.36
CA ASN A 662 -54.47 20.08 -2.24
C ASN A 662 -55.19 18.66 -2.38
N THR A 663 -55.71 18.03 -1.28
CA THR A 663 -56.39 16.67 -1.13
C THR A 663 -57.36 16.52 0.13
N VAL A 664 -58.13 15.40 0.26
CA VAL A 664 -59.26 15.10 1.23
C VAL A 664 -59.15 13.70 1.92
N VAL A 665 -59.70 13.49 3.14
CA VAL A 665 -59.61 12.26 3.99
C VAL A 665 -60.98 11.61 4.33
N ILE A 666 -61.06 10.27 4.44
CA ILE A 666 -62.17 9.49 5.05
C ILE A 666 -61.57 8.46 6.05
N GLY A 667 -62.01 8.46 7.32
CA GLY A 667 -61.35 7.73 8.43
C GLY A 667 -62.00 6.42 8.91
N SER A 668 -61.23 5.58 9.62
CA SER A 668 -61.37 5.24 11.08
C SER A 668 -60.64 3.92 11.47
N LYS A 669 -59.78 3.94 12.51
CA LYS A 669 -59.88 3.12 13.75
C LYS A 669 -58.73 3.41 14.76
N ASP A 670 -59.13 3.53 16.03
CA ASP A 670 -58.40 3.61 17.32
C ASP A 670 -56.97 4.21 17.36
N HIS A 671 -56.89 5.48 17.77
CA HIS A 671 -55.67 6.30 17.86
C HIS A 671 -54.72 5.97 19.03
N ASP A 672 -55.06 5.02 19.92
CA ASP A 672 -54.35 4.82 21.20
C ASP A 672 -53.80 3.39 21.41
N ALA A 673 -53.08 2.83 20.43
CA ALA A 673 -52.27 1.63 20.67
C ALA A 673 -50.94 1.99 21.37
N TYR A 674 -50.93 1.96 22.71
CA TYR A 674 -49.74 2.14 23.52
C TYR A 674 -48.84 0.89 23.48
N TYR A 675 -47.64 1.00 22.89
CA TYR A 675 -46.61 -0.03 22.96
C TYR A 675 -45.69 0.22 24.18
N PRO A 676 -45.48 -0.76 25.06
CA PRO A 676 -44.62 -0.58 26.23
C PRO A 676 -43.14 -0.41 25.83
N PRO A 677 -42.31 0.26 26.66
CA PRO A 677 -40.98 0.80 26.25
C PRO A 677 -39.93 -0.21 25.76
N ASN A 678 -40.19 -1.52 25.82
CA ASN A 678 -39.23 -2.59 25.53
C ASN A 678 -39.68 -3.58 24.44
N GLN A 679 -40.75 -3.29 23.69
CA GLN A 679 -41.09 -4.07 22.49
C GLN A 679 -40.49 -3.42 21.24
N LEU A 680 -39.83 -4.22 20.39
CA LEU A 680 -39.36 -3.79 19.08
C LEU A 680 -40.56 -3.30 18.26
N LEU A 681 -40.52 -2.03 17.87
CA LEU A 681 -41.54 -1.40 17.04
C LEU A 681 -41.65 -2.13 15.68
N PRO A 682 -42.87 -2.34 15.13
CA PRO A 682 -43.04 -2.99 13.84
C PRO A 682 -42.37 -2.16 12.74
N GLN A 683 -41.41 -2.78 12.06
CA GLN A 683 -40.72 -2.24 10.89
C GLN A 683 -41.08 -3.09 9.67
N PRO A 684 -41.46 -2.49 8.53
CA PRO A 684 -41.50 -1.06 8.21
C PRO A 684 -42.63 -0.28 8.91
N ASP A 685 -42.42 1.02 9.13
CA ASP A 685 -43.33 1.92 9.84
C ASP A 685 -44.70 2.07 9.14
N TYR A 686 -44.70 2.07 7.81
CA TYR A 686 -45.91 2.00 6.99
C TYR A 686 -45.64 1.24 5.68
N SER A 687 -46.71 0.74 5.08
CA SER A 687 -46.66 0.07 3.78
C SER A 687 -47.64 0.74 2.83
N SER A 688 -47.23 0.94 1.58
CA SER A 688 -48.11 1.53 0.56
C SER A 688 -48.16 0.68 -0.71
N SER A 689 -49.35 0.67 -1.32
CA SER A 689 -49.60 0.08 -2.63
C SER A 689 -50.26 1.13 -3.50
N THR A 690 -49.67 1.43 -4.65
CA THR A 690 -50.17 2.45 -5.57
C THR A 690 -50.43 1.84 -6.94
N GLY A 691 -51.65 2.04 -7.43
CA GLY A 691 -52.07 1.67 -8.79
C GLY A 691 -52.24 2.92 -9.65
N TYR A 692 -51.75 2.86 -10.88
CA TYR A 692 -51.84 3.98 -11.84
C TYR A 692 -52.65 3.57 -13.08
N ILE A 693 -53.67 4.39 -13.41
CA ILE A 693 -54.48 4.23 -14.63
C ILE A 693 -54.38 5.52 -15.47
N PRO A 694 -53.92 5.45 -16.74
CA PRO A 694 -53.80 6.62 -17.60
C PRO A 694 -55.12 7.40 -17.73
N LEU A 695 -55.05 8.73 -17.74
CA LEU A 695 -56.19 9.68 -17.85
C LEU A 695 -57.18 9.71 -16.67
N ILE A 696 -57.12 8.76 -15.75
CA ILE A 696 -57.99 8.70 -14.56
C ILE A 696 -57.24 9.15 -13.31
N GLY A 697 -55.91 8.95 -13.21
CA GLY A 697 -55.10 9.38 -12.06
C GLY A 697 -54.45 8.21 -11.30
N ASN A 698 -53.75 8.51 -10.21
CA ASN A 698 -53.21 7.49 -9.29
C ASN A 698 -54.18 7.24 -8.13
N VAL A 699 -54.30 5.98 -7.70
CA VAL A 699 -54.96 5.60 -6.46
C VAL A 699 -53.94 4.92 -5.57
N SER A 700 -53.69 5.49 -4.40
CA SER A 700 -52.76 4.93 -3.42
C SER A 700 -53.52 4.51 -2.18
N LYS A 701 -53.16 3.34 -1.66
CA LYS A 701 -53.54 2.86 -0.33
C LYS A 701 -52.29 2.81 0.53
N VAL A 702 -52.32 3.46 1.68
CA VAL A 702 -51.22 3.49 2.65
C VAL A 702 -51.74 2.94 3.96
N VAL A 703 -50.98 2.06 4.60
CA VAL A 703 -51.31 1.47 5.89
C VAL A 703 -50.22 1.86 6.88
N ASN A 704 -50.61 2.54 7.95
CA ASN A 704 -49.74 2.73 9.11
C ASN A 704 -49.66 1.40 9.85
N ASN A 705 -48.47 0.80 9.92
CA ASN A 705 -48.29 -0.53 10.50
C ASN A 705 -48.29 -0.53 12.04
N TYR A 706 -48.26 0.65 12.67
CA TYR A 706 -48.42 0.81 14.12
C TYR A 706 -49.88 0.83 14.56
N THR A 707 -50.70 1.65 13.90
CA THR A 707 -52.10 1.89 14.30
C THR A 707 -53.08 1.02 13.51
N GLY A 708 -52.64 0.46 12.37
CA GLY A 708 -53.52 -0.18 11.40
C GLY A 708 -54.38 0.81 10.61
N ALA A 709 -54.16 2.12 10.78
CA ALA A 709 -54.89 3.15 10.04
C ALA A 709 -54.60 3.03 8.54
N ILE A 710 -55.66 3.13 7.74
CA ILE A 710 -55.59 3.03 6.28
C ILE A 710 -55.97 4.36 5.67
N TYR A 711 -55.08 4.88 4.82
CA TYR A 711 -55.26 6.11 4.07
C TYR A 711 -55.42 5.82 2.58
N TYR A 712 -56.35 6.53 1.96
CA TYR A 712 -56.54 6.50 0.51
C TYR A 712 -56.27 7.89 -0.06
N SER A 713 -55.48 7.96 -1.13
CA SER A 713 -55.25 9.19 -1.87
C SER A 713 -55.55 8.99 -3.35
N TYR A 714 -56.06 10.06 -3.98
CA TYR A 714 -56.35 10.10 -5.40
C TYR A 714 -55.79 11.38 -6.00
N GLY A 715 -54.92 11.25 -7.00
CA GLY A 715 -54.32 12.38 -7.73
C GLY A 715 -54.72 12.36 -9.21
N GLN A 716 -55.30 13.45 -9.71
CA GLN A 716 -55.52 13.63 -11.15
C GLN A 716 -54.31 14.28 -11.81
N SER A 717 -53.84 13.67 -12.90
CA SER A 717 -52.86 14.27 -13.81
C SER A 717 -53.62 14.88 -14.99
N ARG A 718 -53.54 16.21 -15.17
CA ARG A 718 -54.06 16.88 -16.38
C ARG A 718 -52.92 17.07 -17.39
N PRO A 719 -53.02 16.53 -18.62
CA PRO A 719 -52.02 16.81 -19.63
C PRO A 719 -52.10 18.28 -20.07
N ILE A 720 -50.94 18.91 -20.20
CA ILE A 720 -50.80 20.26 -20.76
C ILE A 720 -51.08 20.17 -22.27
N ALA A 721 -51.92 21.05 -22.80
CA ALA A 721 -52.31 21.03 -24.22
C ALA A 721 -51.08 21.02 -25.15
N GLY A 722 -51.00 20.01 -26.03
CA GLY A 722 -49.91 19.84 -27.01
C GLY A 722 -48.93 18.68 -26.75
N THR A 723 -49.19 17.80 -25.78
CA THR A 723 -48.31 16.65 -25.49
C THR A 723 -48.51 15.48 -26.47
N ASP A 724 -47.40 14.87 -26.91
CA ASP A 724 -47.34 13.67 -27.76
C ASP A 724 -47.82 12.43 -26.99
N TRP A 725 -48.84 11.75 -27.53
CA TRP A 725 -49.53 10.62 -26.89
C TRP A 725 -48.66 9.35 -26.78
N SER A 726 -47.56 9.26 -27.53
CA SER A 726 -46.62 8.13 -27.44
C SER A 726 -45.74 8.16 -26.19
N SER A 727 -45.71 9.29 -25.48
CA SER A 727 -44.97 9.49 -24.23
C SER A 727 -45.82 9.32 -22.96
N MET A 728 -47.09 8.93 -23.09
CA MET A 728 -47.97 8.74 -21.94
C MET A 728 -47.58 7.51 -21.09
N PRO A 729 -47.72 7.59 -19.74
CA PRO A 729 -47.57 6.44 -18.83
C PRO A 729 -48.28 5.19 -19.30
N LYS A 730 -47.65 4.03 -19.14
CA LYS A 730 -48.33 2.73 -19.18
C LYS A 730 -48.96 2.42 -17.80
N PRO A 731 -50.04 1.62 -17.73
CA PRO A 731 -50.59 1.17 -16.45
C PRO A 731 -49.51 0.44 -15.64
N GLY A 732 -49.43 0.71 -14.35
CA GLY A 732 -48.38 0.18 -13.50
C GLY A 732 -48.80 0.08 -12.03
N PHE A 733 -48.04 -0.70 -11.28
CA PHE A 733 -48.23 -0.87 -9.84
C PHE A 733 -46.90 -0.73 -9.10
N SER A 734 -46.97 -0.29 -7.86
CA SER A 734 -45.82 -0.23 -6.98
C SER A 734 -46.18 -0.62 -5.55
N PHE A 735 -45.26 -1.32 -4.89
CA PHE A 735 -45.34 -1.69 -3.49
C PHE A 735 -44.13 -1.15 -2.76
N VAL A 736 -44.36 -0.49 -1.62
CA VAL A 736 -43.33 0.20 -0.86
C VAL A 736 -43.45 -0.09 0.61
N ASN A 737 -42.29 -0.23 1.25
CA ASN A 737 -42.14 -0.21 2.68
C ASN A 737 -41.40 1.06 3.09
N GLY A 738 -42.03 1.84 3.97
CA GLY A 738 -41.56 3.15 4.41
C GLY A 738 -41.07 3.13 5.85
N TYR A 739 -39.98 3.87 6.09
CA TYR A 739 -39.28 3.99 7.36
C TYR A 739 -39.18 5.47 7.72
N VAL A 740 -39.89 5.93 8.76
CA VAL A 740 -39.95 7.32 9.22
C VAL A 740 -38.90 7.54 10.31
N PHE A 741 -37.87 8.32 10.01
CA PHE A 741 -36.81 8.59 10.97
C PHE A 741 -37.29 9.51 12.09
N GLY A 742 -37.15 9.04 13.33
CA GLY A 742 -37.50 9.78 14.54
C GLY A 742 -38.93 9.59 15.01
N ALA A 743 -39.75 8.77 14.33
CA ALA A 743 -41.06 8.39 14.82
C ALA A 743 -40.93 7.50 16.07
N LYS A 744 -41.61 7.88 17.15
CA LYS A 744 -41.58 7.18 18.45
C LYS A 744 -42.86 6.40 18.72
N ASN A 745 -43.92 6.70 17.98
CA ASN A 745 -45.23 6.07 18.13
C ASN A 745 -46.03 6.17 16.81
N GLY A 746 -47.20 5.51 16.78
CA GLY A 746 -48.07 5.50 15.61
C GLY A 746 -48.63 6.88 15.20
N MET A 747 -48.75 7.83 16.13
CA MET A 747 -49.19 9.20 15.81
C MET A 747 -48.11 9.97 15.03
N ASP A 748 -46.83 9.76 15.32
CA ASP A 748 -45.74 10.38 14.56
C ASP A 748 -45.75 9.92 13.09
N VAL A 749 -46.09 8.64 12.87
CA VAL A 749 -46.24 8.04 11.53
C VAL A 749 -47.51 8.54 10.84
N ASP A 750 -48.62 8.68 11.56
CA ASP A 750 -49.86 9.28 11.00
C ASP A 750 -49.63 10.73 10.58
N ASN A 751 -48.95 11.53 11.41
CA ASN A 751 -48.59 12.92 11.10
C ASN A 751 -47.65 13.00 9.87
N PHE A 752 -46.74 12.05 9.73
CA PHE A 752 -45.87 11.95 8.56
C PHE A 752 -46.66 11.60 7.29
N ILE A 753 -47.56 10.62 7.33
CA ILE A 753 -48.38 10.18 6.18
C ILE A 753 -49.37 11.26 5.73
N GLN A 754 -49.93 12.02 6.67
CA GLN A 754 -50.92 13.08 6.40
C GLN A 754 -50.30 14.44 6.02
N GLY A 755 -48.98 14.60 6.13
CA GLY A 755 -48.27 15.83 5.79
C GLY A 755 -47.97 15.94 4.28
N GLY A 756 -48.09 17.15 3.72
CA GLY A 756 -47.57 17.43 2.37
C GLY A 756 -46.05 17.21 2.35
N ALA A 757 -45.48 16.68 1.26
CA ALA A 757 -44.07 16.30 1.23
C ALA A 757 -43.36 16.58 -0.10
N TRP A 758 -42.04 16.67 -0.04
CA TRP A 758 -41.15 16.63 -1.20
C TRP A 758 -40.54 15.24 -1.29
N SER A 759 -40.66 14.59 -2.44
CA SER A 759 -40.18 13.22 -2.68
C SER A 759 -39.07 13.19 -3.74
N PHE A 760 -37.96 12.51 -3.46
CA PHE A 760 -36.91 12.24 -4.44
C PHE A 760 -36.73 10.74 -4.64
N SER A 761 -37.07 10.25 -5.84
CA SER A 761 -37.07 8.84 -6.17
C SER A 761 -35.93 8.47 -7.11
N ALA A 762 -35.25 7.35 -6.84
CA ALA A 762 -34.32 6.70 -7.74
C ALA A 762 -34.84 5.30 -8.09
N PHE A 763 -34.73 4.89 -9.35
CA PHE A 763 -35.20 3.59 -9.84
C PHE A 763 -34.12 2.93 -10.68
N VAL A 764 -33.81 1.68 -10.36
CA VAL A 764 -32.86 0.86 -11.12
C VAL A 764 -33.61 -0.33 -11.72
N PRO A 765 -33.68 -0.44 -13.06
CA PRO A 765 -34.29 -1.58 -13.71
C PRO A 765 -33.48 -2.85 -13.42
N ILE A 766 -34.16 -3.97 -13.12
CA ILE A 766 -33.47 -5.26 -12.94
C ILE A 766 -33.14 -5.80 -14.35
N PRO A 767 -31.86 -6.05 -14.70
CA PRO A 767 -31.44 -6.29 -16.09
C PRO A 767 -32.14 -7.46 -16.81
N PHE A 768 -32.60 -8.46 -16.06
CA PHE A 768 -33.26 -9.67 -16.58
C PHE A 768 -34.80 -9.65 -16.45
N LEU A 769 -35.38 -8.65 -15.78
CA LEU A 769 -36.82 -8.43 -15.70
C LEU A 769 -37.14 -7.07 -16.36
N LYS A 770 -37.34 -7.07 -17.69
CA LYS A 770 -37.50 -5.85 -18.51
C LYS A 770 -38.64 -4.91 -18.10
N SER A 771 -39.49 -5.31 -17.15
CA SER A 771 -40.66 -4.55 -16.71
C SER A 771 -40.74 -4.37 -15.19
N VAL A 772 -39.71 -4.76 -14.42
CA VAL A 772 -39.68 -4.63 -12.96
C VAL A 772 -38.31 -4.08 -12.53
N GLY A 773 -38.31 -3.11 -11.63
CA GLY A 773 -37.10 -2.58 -11.03
C GLY A 773 -37.27 -2.34 -9.53
N VAL A 774 -36.15 -2.08 -8.87
CA VAL A 774 -36.11 -1.71 -7.47
C VAL A 774 -35.93 -0.19 -7.40
N GLY A 775 -36.77 0.46 -6.61
CA GLY A 775 -36.70 1.89 -6.41
C GLY A 775 -36.65 2.26 -4.94
N GLY A 776 -35.94 3.35 -4.66
CA GLY A 776 -35.91 3.98 -3.35
C GLY A 776 -36.40 5.41 -3.46
N ASN A 777 -37.08 5.89 -2.43
CA ASN A 777 -37.56 7.27 -2.37
C ASN A 777 -37.25 7.86 -1.00
N ILE A 778 -36.95 9.15 -0.97
CA ILE A 778 -36.82 9.92 0.26
C ILE A 778 -37.96 10.92 0.27
N VAL A 779 -38.85 10.78 1.25
CA VAL A 779 -40.02 11.62 1.42
C VAL A 779 -39.78 12.51 2.63
N HIS A 780 -39.74 13.83 2.43
CA HIS A 780 -39.61 14.78 3.52
C HIS A 780 -40.91 15.54 3.69
N ALA A 781 -41.61 15.29 4.80
CA ALA A 781 -42.86 15.96 5.12
C ALA A 781 -42.57 17.43 5.51
N ILE A 782 -43.47 18.34 5.15
CA ILE A 782 -43.39 19.80 5.40
C ILE A 782 -43.41 20.13 6.92
N GLY A 783 -43.57 19.12 7.79
CA GLY A 783 -43.43 19.21 9.25
C GLY A 783 -42.09 18.71 9.83
N GLY A 784 -41.08 18.40 9.02
CA GLY A 784 -39.70 18.12 9.46
C GLY A 784 -39.33 16.65 9.66
N ALA A 785 -40.25 15.72 9.47
CA ALA A 785 -39.96 14.29 9.49
C ALA A 785 -39.54 13.78 8.10
N THR A 786 -38.53 12.90 8.07
CA THR A 786 -38.01 12.30 6.83
C THR A 786 -38.27 10.81 6.84
N GLY A 787 -38.81 10.28 5.75
CA GLY A 787 -38.97 8.87 5.52
C GLY A 787 -38.11 8.36 4.38
N VAL A 788 -37.61 7.14 4.49
CA VAL A 788 -37.07 6.37 3.37
C VAL A 788 -38.06 5.30 2.98
N GLU A 789 -38.32 5.21 1.69
CA GLU A 789 -39.21 4.26 1.06
C GLU A 789 -38.38 3.33 0.18
N LEU A 790 -38.56 2.01 0.34
CA LEU A 790 -37.92 1.00 -0.51
C LEU A 790 -38.99 0.10 -1.09
N GLY A 791 -38.94 -0.11 -2.40
CA GLY A 791 -40.02 -0.79 -3.09
C GLY A 791 -39.61 -1.44 -4.40
N VAL A 792 -40.54 -2.27 -4.89
CA VAL A 792 -40.47 -2.86 -6.22
C VAL A 792 -41.65 -2.36 -7.05
N GLY A 793 -41.41 -2.14 -8.34
CA GLY A 793 -42.43 -1.57 -9.21
C GLY A 793 -42.05 -1.59 -10.68
N THR A 794 -43.02 -1.26 -11.52
CA THR A 794 -42.84 -1.15 -12.97
C THR A 794 -42.24 0.22 -13.34
N PRO A 795 -41.33 0.32 -14.33
CA PRO A 795 -40.67 1.57 -14.69
C PRO A 795 -41.67 2.62 -15.18
N GLY A 796 -41.66 3.82 -14.58
CA GLY A 796 -42.40 4.96 -15.11
C GLY A 796 -42.78 6.10 -14.15
N TYR A 797 -42.94 5.90 -12.83
CA TYR A 797 -43.42 6.98 -11.94
C TYR A 797 -42.84 6.97 -10.52
N THR A 798 -42.78 8.19 -9.95
CA THR A 798 -42.46 8.56 -8.57
C THR A 798 -43.34 7.83 -7.57
N TYR A 799 -42.70 7.14 -6.63
CA TYR A 799 -43.32 6.72 -5.38
C TYR A 799 -43.75 7.98 -4.62
N ASN A 800 -45.05 8.22 -4.42
CA ASN A 800 -45.50 9.35 -3.62
C ASN A 800 -46.86 9.05 -2.96
N PRO A 801 -46.90 8.82 -1.64
CA PRO A 801 -48.17 8.67 -0.93
C PRO A 801 -48.77 9.97 -0.36
N SER A 802 -48.14 11.14 -0.49
CA SER A 802 -48.51 12.29 0.34
C SER A 802 -49.82 12.99 -0.07
N VAL A 803 -50.75 13.01 0.88
CA VAL A 803 -52.04 13.72 0.87
C VAL A 803 -51.77 15.19 1.22
N THR A 804 -52.22 16.15 0.41
CA THR A 804 -52.23 17.56 0.88
C THR A 804 -53.56 17.86 1.58
N ILE A 805 -53.60 18.52 2.74
CA ILE A 805 -54.85 19.11 3.25
C ILE A 805 -54.60 20.59 3.53
N CYS A 806 -55.44 21.46 2.95
CA CYS A 806 -55.47 22.87 3.27
C CYS A 806 -56.43 23.09 4.44
N ALA A 807 -55.93 23.55 5.59
CA ALA A 807 -56.74 24.11 6.66
C ALA A 807 -56.07 25.41 7.12
N THR A 808 -56.13 26.48 6.33
CA THR A 808 -57.09 27.57 6.60
C THR A 808 -57.21 28.51 5.40
N CYS A 809 -58.32 28.43 4.66
CA CYS A 809 -58.97 29.59 4.05
C CYS A 809 -60.37 29.66 4.67
N LYS A 810 -60.61 30.67 5.52
CA LYS A 810 -61.96 31.07 5.88
C LYS A 810 -62.28 32.33 5.08
N ARG A 811 -63.17 32.14 4.09
CA ARG A 811 -63.88 33.09 3.22
C ARG A 811 -63.07 34.18 2.53
#